data_AF-A0A0S2FAL3-F1
#
_entry.id   AF-A0A0S2FAL3-F1
#
_cell.length_a   1.000
_cell.length_b   1.000
_cell.length_c   1.000
_cell.angle_alpha   90.00
_cell.angle_beta   90.00
_cell.angle_gamma   90.00
#
_symmetry.space_group_name_H-M   'P 1'
#
loop_
_entity.id
_entity.type
_entity.pdbx_description
1 polymer ?
#
loop_
_entity_poly.entity_id
_entity_poly.type
_entity_poly.pdbx_seq_one_letter_code
_entity_poly.pdbx_strand_id
1 'polypeptide(L)'
;MSERKQSVAPRGRAYVTRADKTVANAFALCLALISAPLIAQERPRLQEPRLLEGFESAAPWTVVTSNQVSASLRSVAGAKGRGLCLDYDFNGVSGYAGLQRELPLDYPDEYRFAFQMRGDSPRNDLQFKLVDASGDNVWWVNKPKYEYPKQWTPVVYKRRHISRAWGPAADPTLRQSAKLEFTVYNSVGGEGSVCFDELSFQALPKDPGGPLTGTVTATSKADGSRAEYAVDGDPNTAWRAGFAAGPAASLNLDLGRVREFGGVILQWAKNEHASRYRIELSKDGKHWDKLTSIERGDGGSDFVPLPEAEARYLRLLAEQGPGRGFGLAELSVQPLAFAATPNDFIKELAQRAPRGDYPRGFSGEQPYWTVLGTDGGSSHGLIGEDGAVEAFKGGYSVEPLLLLEDGASMRGALKTWADVKIGQSLQDAYLPIPSVSWDAGDLQLSVTAFAPLLEHRDLIVARYRLSNTSKQPRSTTLALAIRPFQVNPPTQFLSTTGGVSGIHRIEIDAKAGRVKLDGRSSVSSLTPVGTAFAMPFQDGDVVSRLRASATRSGEREAYDLSGLASAALLYPMRLAPGESREVALYLPQDGADDPPSIDPAQAARWQDETAAQWRDKLDRVKLRVPAQGQHVVDTLRTGLAHMLISRVGPRLQPGTRSYARAWIRDGAMIGEGLLRMGREDVAEEFLRWYAPYQFDNGKVPCCVDDRGSDPVPENDSHGELIFTVAEVYRYTRDKALLESMWPHVEKAVAYMDELRLSERTPANRALNPAFYGMMPASISHEGYSAKPMHSYWDNFWALRGYKDAVEIAQWLGRDVEASAFAAARDQFRDDLYRSLEAATRAHKIDYLPGAAELGDFDATSTTIALAPGGEQGLLPEALLHNTFERYWKEFVDRRDGRREWKDYTPYELRTIGSFVRLGWRERAHEALEFFFKDQQPRAWNQWAEVVSRTPRKPFFVGDLPHAWVESDYVRSALDLFAYTRDIDQALVIAAGIPAGWLQGDGVSVDGLRTPYGALGYRFKREGRQAKLEIAAGIEVPPGGLVLRWPFAGAPGNTVVDGRPRTWEKGELRIERVPATVSMAIDQE
;
A
#
# COMPACT_ATOMS: atom_id res chain seq x y z
N MET A 1 8.20 -9.90 -1.55
CA MET A 1 8.10 -10.14 -3.01
C MET A 1 9.03 -9.21 -3.80
N SER A 2 10.17 -9.69 -4.30
CA SER A 2 11.04 -8.95 -5.23
C SER A 2 11.54 -9.91 -6.32
N GLU A 3 10.88 -9.92 -7.48
CA GLU A 3 11.29 -10.75 -8.61
C GLU A 3 12.61 -10.25 -9.22
N ARG A 4 13.65 -11.10 -9.14
CA ARG A 4 14.89 -10.97 -9.91
C ARG A 4 14.62 -11.23 -11.39
N LYS A 5 14.54 -10.18 -12.21
CA LYS A 5 14.76 -10.29 -13.66
C LYS A 5 16.23 -9.98 -13.97
N GLN A 6 17.02 -11.02 -14.23
CA GLN A 6 18.35 -10.89 -14.84
C GLN A 6 18.18 -10.52 -16.31
N SER A 7 18.53 -9.28 -16.69
CA SER A 7 18.63 -8.88 -18.09
C SER A 7 20.08 -8.94 -18.55
N VAL A 8 20.31 -9.76 -19.59
CA VAL A 8 21.55 -9.90 -20.36
C VAL A 8 22.00 -8.55 -20.92
N ALA A 9 23.26 -8.19 -20.69
CA ALA A 9 23.89 -6.97 -21.20
C ALA A 9 24.30 -7.09 -22.68
N PRO A 10 24.15 -6.04 -23.51
CA PRO A 10 24.85 -5.96 -24.79
C PRO A 10 26.19 -5.25 -24.60
N ARG A 11 27.30 -5.94 -24.90
CA ARG A 11 28.62 -5.30 -25.04
C ARG A 11 28.67 -4.51 -26.34
N GLY A 12 28.97 -3.22 -26.25
CA GLY A 12 29.37 -2.38 -27.37
C GLY A 12 30.77 -1.79 -27.14
N ARG A 13 31.58 -1.76 -28.21
CA ARG A 13 32.60 -0.76 -28.61
C ARG A 13 33.50 -1.41 -29.70
N ALA A 14 33.42 -1.03 -30.97
CA ALA A 14 33.85 0.21 -31.65
C ALA A 14 35.33 0.17 -32.11
N TYR A 15 35.56 0.36 -33.43
CA TYR A 15 36.42 1.38 -34.08
C TYR A 15 36.98 0.92 -35.47
N VAL A 16 36.66 1.71 -36.53
CA VAL A 16 37.55 2.24 -37.62
C VAL A 16 38.13 1.22 -38.66
N THR A 17 38.18 1.38 -40.00
CA THR A 17 38.38 2.52 -40.95
C THR A 17 37.99 2.13 -42.40
N ARG A 18 37.67 3.15 -43.23
CA ARG A 18 37.81 3.33 -44.71
C ARG A 18 38.26 2.16 -45.63
N ALA A 19 37.58 1.95 -46.78
CA ALA A 19 37.95 2.46 -48.12
C ALA A 19 37.33 1.64 -49.30
N ASP A 20 36.88 2.39 -50.32
CA ASP A 20 36.97 2.11 -51.77
C ASP A 20 36.09 1.07 -52.54
N LYS A 21 35.19 1.63 -53.36
CA LYS A 21 35.16 1.62 -54.85
C LYS A 21 34.74 0.37 -55.68
N THR A 22 33.55 0.52 -56.29
CA THR A 22 33.17 0.44 -57.74
C THR A 22 33.07 -0.88 -58.55
N VAL A 23 32.15 -0.78 -59.54
CA VAL A 23 31.94 -1.54 -60.82
C VAL A 23 30.99 -2.74 -60.70
N ALA A 24 29.75 -2.82 -61.23
CA ALA A 24 29.03 -2.38 -62.46
C ALA A 24 28.82 -3.51 -63.49
N ASN A 25 27.54 -3.65 -63.90
CA ASN A 25 27.00 -4.14 -65.20
C ASN A 25 27.14 -5.66 -65.51
N ALA A 26 26.24 -6.36 -66.22
CA ALA A 26 25.18 -5.96 -67.14
C ALA A 26 24.29 -7.16 -67.59
N PHE A 27 23.02 -6.86 -67.94
CA PHE A 27 22.17 -7.42 -69.02
C PHE A 27 21.80 -8.92 -69.07
N ALA A 28 20.50 -9.28 -69.12
CA ALA A 28 19.65 -9.19 -70.33
C ALA A 28 18.23 -9.79 -70.14
N LEU A 29 17.26 -9.01 -70.61
CA LEU A 29 15.88 -9.31 -71.08
C LEU A 29 15.48 -10.77 -71.37
N CYS A 30 14.27 -11.14 -70.91
CA CYS A 30 13.23 -11.71 -71.78
C CYS A 30 11.82 -11.41 -71.21
N LEU A 31 11.03 -10.67 -71.99
CA LEU A 31 9.59 -10.50 -71.84
C LEU A 31 8.88 -11.78 -72.31
N ALA A 32 8.01 -12.35 -71.46
CA ALA A 32 6.88 -13.15 -71.90
C ALA A 32 5.70 -12.88 -70.96
N LEU A 33 4.66 -12.29 -71.54
CA LEU A 33 3.36 -11.96 -70.95
C LEU A 33 2.46 -13.20 -70.95
N ILE A 34 1.78 -13.49 -69.84
CA ILE A 34 0.32 -13.74 -69.70
C ILE A 34 -0.02 -14.67 -68.51
N SER A 35 -0.97 -14.17 -67.70
CA SER A 35 -1.82 -14.85 -66.70
C SER A 35 -1.21 -15.36 -65.40
N ALA A 36 -1.06 -14.44 -64.43
CA ALA A 36 -1.13 -14.80 -63.01
C ALA A 36 -2.60 -14.86 -62.59
N PRO A 37 -3.06 -15.91 -61.89
CA PRO A 37 -4.41 -15.92 -61.33
C PRO A 37 -4.48 -14.84 -60.25
N LEU A 38 -5.61 -14.14 -60.17
CA LEU A 38 -6.00 -13.45 -58.94
C LEU A 38 -5.99 -14.48 -57.82
N ILE A 39 -4.91 -14.53 -57.04
CA ILE A 39 -4.98 -15.10 -55.70
C ILE A 39 -5.84 -14.10 -54.94
N ALA A 40 -7.14 -14.43 -54.83
CA ALA A 40 -7.99 -13.84 -53.83
C ALA A 40 -7.24 -13.97 -52.49
N GLN A 41 -6.83 -12.84 -51.92
CA GLN A 41 -6.48 -12.81 -50.50
C GLN A 41 -7.72 -13.33 -49.77
N GLU A 42 -7.67 -14.56 -49.29
CA GLU A 42 -8.63 -15.07 -48.34
C GLU A 42 -8.61 -14.12 -47.15
N ARG A 43 -9.68 -13.31 -47.02
CA ARG A 43 -9.94 -12.60 -45.76
C ARG A 43 -9.96 -13.68 -44.68
N PRO A 44 -9.17 -13.55 -43.60
CA PRO A 44 -9.23 -14.53 -42.51
C PRO A 44 -10.69 -14.62 -42.05
N ARG A 45 -11.31 -15.78 -42.24
CA ARG A 45 -12.68 -16.02 -41.77
C ARG A 45 -12.68 -15.87 -40.27
N LEU A 46 -13.48 -14.93 -39.76
CA LEU A 46 -13.82 -14.86 -38.34
C LEU A 46 -14.38 -16.23 -37.96
N GLN A 47 -13.70 -16.93 -37.04
CA GLN A 47 -14.21 -18.20 -36.52
C GLN A 47 -15.51 -17.90 -35.78
N GLU A 48 -16.59 -18.64 -36.05
CA GLU A 48 -17.86 -18.41 -35.36
C GLU A 48 -17.73 -18.72 -33.85
N PRO A 49 -18.48 -18.04 -32.97
CA PRO A 49 -18.48 -18.36 -31.54
C PRO A 49 -18.84 -19.83 -31.30
N ARG A 50 -17.99 -20.55 -30.56
CA ARG A 50 -18.23 -21.94 -30.12
C ARG A 50 -18.88 -21.92 -28.75
N LEU A 51 -20.05 -22.54 -28.61
CA LEU A 51 -20.65 -22.79 -27.29
C LEU A 51 -19.78 -23.80 -26.52
N LEU A 52 -19.32 -23.41 -25.33
CA LEU A 52 -18.56 -24.26 -24.43
C LEU A 52 -19.46 -24.92 -23.39
N GLU A 53 -20.43 -24.18 -22.85
CA GLU A 53 -21.34 -24.66 -21.83
C GLU A 53 -22.67 -23.90 -21.85
N GLY A 54 -23.79 -24.64 -21.90
CA GLY A 54 -25.16 -24.09 -21.89
C GLY A 54 -25.82 -24.07 -20.50
N PHE A 55 -25.16 -24.56 -19.45
CA PHE A 55 -25.65 -24.59 -18.07
C PHE A 55 -26.96 -25.39 -17.87
N GLU A 56 -27.21 -26.34 -18.77
CA GLU A 56 -28.42 -27.18 -18.77
C GLU A 56 -28.46 -28.19 -17.61
N SER A 57 -27.33 -28.45 -16.95
CA SER A 57 -27.21 -29.38 -15.82
C SER A 57 -26.12 -28.95 -14.83
N ALA A 58 -26.34 -29.23 -13.55
CA ALA A 58 -25.35 -29.04 -12.48
C ALA A 58 -24.29 -30.17 -12.44
N ALA A 59 -24.55 -31.33 -13.05
CA ALA A 59 -23.69 -32.52 -12.94
C ALA A 59 -22.20 -32.32 -13.29
N PRO A 60 -21.81 -31.51 -14.29
CA PRO A 60 -20.39 -31.28 -14.62
C PRO A 60 -19.72 -30.19 -13.75
N TRP A 61 -20.43 -29.63 -12.78
CA TRP A 61 -19.96 -28.54 -11.93
C TRP A 61 -19.75 -28.99 -10.50
N THR A 62 -18.63 -28.56 -9.91
CA THR A 62 -18.31 -28.74 -8.50
C THR A 62 -18.48 -27.42 -7.76
N VAL A 63 -19.22 -27.43 -6.66
CA VAL A 63 -19.30 -26.28 -5.75
C VAL A 63 -18.01 -26.21 -4.93
N VAL A 64 -17.40 -25.04 -4.89
CA VAL A 64 -16.22 -24.74 -4.07
C VAL A 64 -16.55 -23.62 -3.09
N THR A 65 -16.28 -23.84 -1.81
CA THR A 65 -16.50 -22.84 -0.76
C THR A 65 -15.30 -22.76 0.18
N SER A 66 -15.11 -21.59 0.79
CA SER A 66 -14.20 -21.41 1.92
C SER A 66 -14.83 -21.83 3.26
N ASN A 67 -14.03 -21.82 4.33
CA ASN A 67 -14.50 -22.13 5.69
C ASN A 67 -15.79 -21.36 6.04
N GLN A 68 -16.78 -22.05 6.61
CA GLN A 68 -18.09 -21.52 7.04
C GLN A 68 -18.95 -20.84 5.94
N VAL A 69 -18.55 -20.89 4.66
CA VAL A 69 -19.39 -20.44 3.54
C VAL A 69 -20.22 -21.61 3.01
N SER A 70 -21.52 -21.36 2.83
CA SER A 70 -22.46 -22.34 2.27
C SER A 70 -22.79 -21.98 0.82
N ALA A 71 -22.85 -22.97 -0.06
CA ALA A 71 -23.28 -22.76 -1.43
C ALA A 71 -23.93 -24.01 -2.05
N SER A 72 -24.83 -23.80 -3.00
CA SER A 72 -25.50 -24.86 -3.74
C SER A 72 -25.83 -24.43 -5.17
N LEU A 73 -26.10 -25.41 -6.04
CA LEU A 73 -26.45 -25.17 -7.43
C LEU A 73 -27.93 -25.46 -7.68
N ARG A 74 -28.60 -24.53 -8.34
CA ARG A 74 -30.02 -24.64 -8.69
C ARG A 74 -30.25 -24.33 -10.16
N SER A 75 -30.99 -25.19 -10.85
CA SER A 75 -31.37 -24.95 -12.24
C SER A 75 -32.55 -23.96 -12.33
N VAL A 76 -32.50 -23.06 -13.31
CA VAL A 76 -33.52 -22.04 -13.57
C VAL A 76 -33.81 -21.91 -15.07
N ALA A 77 -34.83 -21.14 -15.45
CA ALA A 77 -35.01 -20.74 -16.85
C ALA A 77 -33.85 -19.83 -17.31
N GLY A 78 -33.21 -20.22 -18.42
CA GLY A 78 -32.08 -19.50 -19.03
C GLY A 78 -32.51 -18.35 -19.92
N ALA A 79 -31.53 -17.63 -20.47
CA ALA A 79 -31.73 -16.74 -21.62
C ALA A 79 -32.09 -17.55 -22.87
N LYS A 80 -31.55 -18.77 -22.97
CA LYS A 80 -32.02 -19.84 -23.85
C LYS A 80 -32.04 -21.14 -23.06
N GLY A 81 -33.06 -21.98 -23.22
CA GLY A 81 -33.13 -23.25 -22.50
C GLY A 81 -33.14 -23.07 -20.97
N ARG A 82 -32.22 -23.74 -20.28
CA ARG A 82 -32.03 -23.61 -18.83
C ARG A 82 -30.72 -22.90 -18.51
N GLY A 83 -30.66 -22.28 -17.34
CA GLY A 83 -29.44 -21.75 -16.74
C GLY A 83 -29.17 -22.38 -15.38
N LEU A 84 -28.03 -22.02 -14.79
CA LEU A 84 -27.60 -22.50 -13.49
C LEU A 84 -27.28 -21.34 -12.56
N CYS A 85 -27.87 -21.35 -11.37
CA CYS A 85 -27.60 -20.38 -10.31
C CYS A 85 -26.73 -21.00 -9.22
N LEU A 86 -25.74 -20.23 -8.79
CA LEU A 86 -25.01 -20.41 -7.55
C LEU A 86 -25.73 -19.63 -6.45
N ASP A 87 -26.44 -20.35 -5.58
CA ASP A 87 -27.02 -19.79 -4.36
C ASP A 87 -25.96 -19.90 -3.26
N TYR A 88 -25.67 -18.81 -2.56
CA TYR A 88 -24.61 -18.76 -1.55
C TYR A 88 -25.02 -17.96 -0.30
N ASP A 89 -24.38 -18.29 0.82
CA ASP A 89 -24.42 -17.51 2.06
C ASP A 89 -23.02 -17.47 2.67
N PHE A 90 -22.51 -16.25 2.89
CA PHE A 90 -21.23 -16.02 3.55
C PHE A 90 -21.28 -16.23 5.07
N ASN A 91 -22.46 -16.37 5.69
CA ASN A 91 -22.62 -16.62 7.13
C ASN A 91 -21.84 -15.65 8.04
N GLY A 92 -21.64 -14.41 7.59
CA GLY A 92 -20.89 -13.39 8.32
C GLY A 92 -19.37 -13.54 8.31
N VAL A 93 -18.79 -14.45 7.52
CA VAL A 93 -17.34 -14.59 7.34
C VAL A 93 -16.86 -14.07 5.99
N SER A 94 -15.57 -13.73 5.90
CA SER A 94 -14.94 -13.45 4.62
C SER A 94 -14.72 -14.76 3.87
N GLY A 95 -14.64 -14.70 2.54
CA GLY A 95 -14.36 -15.87 1.73
C GLY A 95 -15.07 -15.89 0.39
N TYR A 96 -15.31 -17.08 -0.13
CA TYR A 96 -15.82 -17.28 -1.48
C TYR A 96 -16.76 -18.46 -1.61
N ALA A 97 -17.68 -18.31 -2.56
CA ALA A 97 -18.48 -19.38 -3.13
C ALA A 97 -18.25 -19.41 -4.64
N GLY A 98 -18.09 -20.58 -5.21
CA GLY A 98 -17.88 -20.72 -6.65
C GLY A 98 -18.40 -22.02 -7.22
N LEU A 99 -18.47 -22.06 -8.54
CA LEU A 99 -18.68 -23.27 -9.32
C LEU A 99 -17.49 -23.46 -10.25
N GLN A 100 -16.87 -24.62 -10.14
CA GLN A 100 -15.68 -25.01 -10.91
C GLN A 100 -16.03 -26.18 -11.83
N ARG A 101 -15.42 -26.19 -13.01
CA ARG A 101 -15.56 -27.26 -14.00
C ARG A 101 -14.22 -27.60 -14.62
N GLU A 102 -14.00 -28.90 -14.84
CA GLU A 102 -12.94 -29.37 -15.73
C GLU A 102 -13.32 -29.04 -17.19
N LEU A 103 -12.57 -28.11 -17.78
CA LEU A 103 -12.80 -27.61 -19.13
C LEU A 103 -11.44 -27.29 -19.78
N PRO A 104 -10.76 -28.31 -20.34
CA PRO A 104 -9.49 -28.10 -21.02
C PRO A 104 -9.65 -27.19 -22.24
N LEU A 105 -8.83 -26.14 -22.34
CA LEU A 105 -8.86 -25.16 -23.43
C LEU A 105 -7.45 -24.76 -23.87
N ASP A 106 -7.28 -24.64 -25.18
CA ASP A 106 -6.12 -24.01 -25.81
C ASP A 106 -6.48 -22.58 -26.25
N TYR A 107 -5.56 -21.63 -26.04
CA TYR A 107 -5.81 -20.22 -26.29
C TYR A 107 -5.01 -19.71 -27.49
N PRO A 108 -5.66 -19.05 -28.47
CA PRO A 108 -4.98 -18.31 -29.54
C PRO A 108 -4.44 -16.97 -29.01
N ASP A 109 -3.76 -16.20 -29.87
CA ASP A 109 -3.19 -14.88 -29.51
C ASP A 109 -4.26 -13.90 -28.99
N GLU A 110 -5.40 -13.83 -29.68
CA GLU A 110 -6.55 -12.99 -29.35
C GLU A 110 -7.83 -13.82 -29.32
N TYR A 111 -8.66 -13.62 -28.29
CA TYR A 111 -9.90 -14.35 -28.09
C TYR A 111 -10.86 -13.57 -27.21
N ARG A 112 -12.12 -14.04 -27.19
CA ARG A 112 -13.12 -13.61 -26.23
C ARG A 112 -13.92 -14.78 -25.66
N PHE A 113 -14.28 -14.64 -24.41
CA PHE A 113 -15.41 -15.31 -23.78
C PHE A 113 -16.64 -14.42 -23.84
N ALA A 114 -17.81 -15.03 -24.03
CA ALA A 114 -19.08 -14.36 -23.82
C ALA A 114 -20.04 -15.31 -23.10
N PHE A 115 -20.80 -14.80 -22.14
CA PHE A 115 -21.82 -15.55 -21.40
C PHE A 115 -22.97 -14.62 -21.00
N GLN A 116 -24.10 -15.20 -20.64
CA GLN A 116 -25.24 -14.49 -20.06
C GLN A 116 -25.17 -14.59 -18.54
N MET A 117 -25.52 -13.50 -17.87
CA MET A 117 -25.54 -13.47 -16.42
C MET A 117 -26.73 -12.66 -15.90
N ARG A 118 -27.28 -13.11 -14.77
CA ARG A 118 -28.14 -12.31 -13.90
C ARG A 118 -27.87 -12.68 -12.45
N GLY A 119 -28.18 -11.81 -11.51
CA GLY A 119 -28.04 -12.13 -10.10
C GLY A 119 -28.88 -11.28 -9.18
N ASP A 120 -29.40 -11.91 -8.13
CA ASP A 120 -29.87 -11.22 -6.94
C ASP A 120 -28.81 -11.38 -5.85
N SER A 121 -27.80 -10.53 -5.93
CA SER A 121 -26.61 -10.59 -5.09
C SER A 121 -26.28 -9.18 -4.62
N PRO A 122 -25.83 -9.00 -3.37
CA PRO A 122 -25.09 -7.81 -2.96
C PRO A 122 -23.91 -7.56 -3.91
N ARG A 123 -23.33 -6.35 -3.83
CA ARG A 123 -22.15 -5.95 -4.63
C ARG A 123 -20.88 -6.64 -4.15
N ASN A 124 -20.88 -7.96 -4.17
CA ASN A 124 -19.73 -8.83 -3.95
C ASN A 124 -18.88 -8.90 -5.23
N ASP A 125 -17.62 -9.30 -5.10
CA ASP A 125 -16.71 -9.36 -6.24
C ASP A 125 -17.10 -10.53 -7.15
N LEU A 126 -17.01 -10.30 -8.46
CA LEU A 126 -17.17 -11.35 -9.47
C LEU A 126 -15.80 -11.72 -10.03
N GLN A 127 -15.44 -12.99 -9.93
CA GLN A 127 -14.21 -13.53 -10.51
C GLN A 127 -14.51 -14.61 -11.54
N PHE A 128 -13.79 -14.55 -12.65
CA PHE A 128 -13.75 -15.59 -13.68
C PHE A 128 -12.32 -16.12 -13.73
N LYS A 129 -12.09 -17.36 -13.33
CA LYS A 129 -10.75 -17.94 -13.21
C LYS A 129 -10.51 -19.06 -14.23
N LEU A 130 -9.27 -19.14 -14.67
CA LEU A 130 -8.73 -20.16 -15.56
C LEU A 130 -7.49 -20.74 -14.87
N VAL A 131 -7.51 -22.06 -14.63
CA VAL A 131 -6.48 -22.76 -13.86
C VAL A 131 -5.76 -23.75 -14.77
N ASP A 132 -4.43 -23.80 -14.69
CA ASP A 132 -3.65 -24.77 -15.46
C ASP A 132 -3.76 -26.21 -14.93
N ALA A 133 -3.06 -27.13 -15.57
CA ALA A 133 -3.08 -28.54 -15.20
C ALA A 133 -2.37 -28.85 -13.88
N SER A 134 -1.42 -28.02 -13.42
CA SER A 134 -0.79 -28.23 -12.11
C SER A 134 -1.67 -27.74 -10.96
N GLY A 135 -2.56 -26.77 -11.23
CA GLY A 135 -3.35 -26.09 -10.21
C GLY A 135 -2.62 -24.91 -9.57
N ASP A 136 -1.33 -24.72 -9.87
CA ASP A 136 -0.50 -23.69 -9.27
C ASP A 136 -0.63 -22.34 -9.98
N ASN A 137 -0.95 -22.33 -11.28
CA ASN A 137 -1.05 -21.10 -12.06
C ASN A 137 -2.51 -20.76 -12.38
N VAL A 138 -2.90 -19.54 -12.02
CA VAL A 138 -4.25 -19.03 -12.19
C VAL A 138 -4.24 -17.70 -12.93
N TRP A 139 -5.14 -17.57 -13.89
CA TRP A 139 -5.48 -16.33 -14.58
C TRP A 139 -6.91 -15.98 -14.30
N TRP A 140 -7.23 -14.68 -14.28
CA TRP A 140 -8.58 -14.25 -13.95
C TRP A 140 -9.01 -12.96 -14.62
N VAL A 141 -10.32 -12.76 -14.64
CA VAL A 141 -10.94 -11.43 -14.63
C VAL A 141 -11.47 -11.23 -13.23
N ASN A 142 -11.02 -10.19 -12.53
CA ASN A 142 -11.56 -9.79 -11.24
C ASN A 142 -12.32 -8.47 -11.39
N LYS A 143 -13.60 -8.46 -11.01
CA LYS A 143 -14.44 -7.26 -10.98
C LYS A 143 -14.91 -7.00 -9.54
N PRO A 144 -14.19 -6.15 -8.80
CA PRO A 144 -14.57 -5.80 -7.44
C PRO A 144 -15.92 -5.10 -7.38
N LYS A 145 -16.68 -5.36 -6.31
CA LYS A 145 -17.99 -4.75 -6.02
C LYS A 145 -18.96 -4.72 -7.21
N TYR A 146 -19.07 -5.85 -7.91
CA TYR A 146 -19.79 -5.97 -9.16
C TYR A 146 -21.30 -5.70 -8.99
N GLU A 147 -21.87 -4.88 -9.86
CA GLU A 147 -23.31 -4.63 -9.89
C GLU A 147 -24.01 -5.72 -10.71
N TYR A 148 -24.53 -6.73 -10.00
CA TYR A 148 -25.18 -7.86 -10.64
C TYR A 148 -26.49 -7.44 -11.33
N PRO A 149 -26.61 -7.66 -12.66
CA PRO A 149 -27.80 -7.29 -13.39
C PRO A 149 -28.97 -8.18 -12.98
N LYS A 150 -30.16 -7.61 -12.83
CA LYS A 150 -31.38 -8.37 -12.49
C LYS A 150 -31.94 -9.16 -13.67
N GLN A 151 -31.62 -8.75 -14.89
CA GLN A 151 -32.02 -9.39 -16.14
C GLN A 151 -30.83 -10.09 -16.79
N TRP A 152 -31.10 -11.13 -17.59
CA TRP A 152 -30.07 -11.80 -18.38
C TRP A 152 -29.35 -10.78 -19.27
N THR A 153 -28.08 -10.55 -18.96
CA THR A 153 -27.25 -9.53 -19.58
C THR A 153 -26.00 -10.19 -20.15
N PRO A 154 -25.61 -9.87 -21.40
CA PRO A 154 -24.37 -10.38 -21.97
C PRO A 154 -23.15 -9.78 -21.28
N VAL A 155 -22.21 -10.63 -20.90
CA VAL A 155 -20.88 -10.28 -20.38
C VAL A 155 -19.84 -10.76 -21.38
N VAL A 156 -18.83 -9.92 -21.67
CA VAL A 156 -17.75 -10.24 -22.61
C VAL A 156 -16.39 -10.01 -21.97
N TYR A 157 -15.56 -11.04 -21.96
CA TYR A 157 -14.17 -10.97 -21.51
C TYR A 157 -13.22 -11.26 -22.68
N LYS A 158 -12.45 -10.27 -23.09
CA LYS A 158 -11.40 -10.40 -24.11
C LYS A 158 -10.07 -10.77 -23.45
N ARG A 159 -9.11 -11.23 -24.24
CA ARG A 159 -7.72 -11.51 -23.79
C ARG A 159 -7.13 -10.40 -22.91
N ARG A 160 -7.37 -9.12 -23.23
CA ARG A 160 -6.88 -7.98 -22.44
C ARG A 160 -7.50 -7.86 -21.04
N HIS A 161 -8.67 -8.44 -20.80
CA HIS A 161 -9.36 -8.42 -19.49
C HIS A 161 -8.82 -9.48 -18.55
N ILE A 162 -8.13 -10.49 -19.08
CA ILE A 162 -7.63 -11.64 -18.32
C ILE A 162 -6.18 -11.35 -17.94
N SER A 163 -5.93 -11.20 -16.64
CA SER A 163 -4.60 -11.03 -16.07
C SER A 163 -4.18 -12.28 -15.33
N ARG A 164 -2.87 -12.44 -15.10
CA ARG A 164 -2.39 -13.47 -14.19
C ARG A 164 -2.80 -13.11 -12.76
N ALA A 165 -3.39 -14.06 -12.06
CA ALA A 165 -3.76 -13.93 -10.66
C ALA A 165 -2.56 -14.31 -9.77
N TRP A 166 -2.09 -15.56 -9.87
CA TRP A 166 -0.91 -16.06 -9.14
C TRP A 166 -0.27 -17.27 -9.83
N GLY A 167 0.86 -17.73 -9.29
CA GLY A 167 1.53 -18.98 -9.63
C GLY A 167 3.04 -18.85 -9.88
N PRO A 168 3.79 -19.97 -9.92
CA PRO A 168 5.25 -19.97 -10.00
C PRO A 168 5.82 -19.93 -11.43
N ALA A 169 5.01 -20.09 -12.49
CA ALA A 169 5.51 -20.09 -13.87
C ALA A 169 6.19 -18.76 -14.25
N ALA A 170 7.29 -18.80 -15.00
CA ALA A 170 7.98 -17.57 -15.42
C ALA A 170 7.26 -16.83 -16.57
N ASP A 171 6.60 -17.57 -17.47
CA ASP A 171 5.78 -16.99 -18.55
C ASP A 171 4.36 -16.72 -18.03
N PRO A 172 3.92 -15.45 -17.92
CA PRO A 172 2.57 -15.12 -17.47
C PRO A 172 1.52 -15.31 -18.58
N THR A 173 1.90 -15.79 -19.77
CA THR A 173 0.97 -15.96 -20.89
C THR A 173 0.11 -17.21 -20.68
N LEU A 174 -1.21 -17.03 -20.64
CA LEU A 174 -2.16 -18.12 -20.69
C LEU A 174 -2.16 -18.77 -22.08
N ARG A 175 -1.69 -20.02 -22.17
CA ARG A 175 -1.70 -20.83 -23.40
C ARG A 175 -2.66 -22.00 -23.32
N GLN A 176 -2.78 -22.58 -22.13
CA GLN A 176 -3.64 -23.71 -21.83
C GLN A 176 -4.22 -23.58 -20.44
N SER A 177 -5.46 -24.03 -20.26
CA SER A 177 -6.11 -24.20 -18.95
C SER A 177 -6.74 -25.58 -18.87
N ALA A 178 -6.81 -26.16 -17.68
CA ALA A 178 -7.51 -27.41 -17.41
C ALA A 178 -8.88 -27.18 -16.77
N LYS A 179 -9.05 -26.09 -16.00
CA LYS A 179 -10.28 -25.80 -15.26
C LYS A 179 -10.73 -24.35 -15.46
N LEU A 180 -12.04 -24.15 -15.37
CA LEU A 180 -12.70 -22.85 -15.37
C LEU A 180 -13.55 -22.72 -14.10
N GLU A 181 -13.55 -21.54 -13.48
CA GLU A 181 -14.32 -21.27 -12.28
C GLU A 181 -14.98 -19.89 -12.35
N PHE A 182 -16.25 -19.84 -11.94
CA PHE A 182 -16.93 -18.60 -11.57
C PHE A 182 -16.96 -18.51 -10.05
N THR A 183 -16.50 -17.39 -9.50
CA THR A 183 -16.42 -17.19 -8.04
C THR A 183 -17.11 -15.89 -7.67
N VAL A 184 -17.96 -15.94 -6.66
CA VAL A 184 -18.43 -14.77 -5.91
C VAL A 184 -17.57 -14.67 -4.65
N TYR A 185 -16.85 -13.56 -4.50
CA TYR A 185 -15.96 -13.34 -3.35
C TYR A 185 -16.52 -12.21 -2.47
N ASN A 186 -16.45 -12.39 -1.14
CA ASN A 186 -17.00 -11.44 -0.18
C ASN A 186 -16.33 -10.05 -0.31
N SER A 187 -17.15 -9.05 -0.56
CA SER A 187 -16.80 -7.63 -0.55
C SER A 187 -17.79 -6.82 0.29
N VAL A 188 -19.08 -7.16 0.20
CA VAL A 188 -20.19 -6.64 1.00
C VAL A 188 -20.72 -7.69 1.99
N GLY A 189 -20.56 -8.98 1.67
CA GLY A 189 -21.04 -10.10 2.49
C GLY A 189 -22.47 -10.50 2.14
N GLY A 190 -23.14 -11.14 3.10
CA GLY A 190 -24.53 -11.59 2.99
C GLY A 190 -24.74 -12.84 2.14
N GLU A 191 -26.01 -13.09 1.82
CA GLU A 191 -26.46 -14.18 0.95
C GLU A 191 -26.88 -13.64 -0.43
N GLY A 192 -26.88 -14.50 -1.43
CA GLY A 192 -27.31 -14.12 -2.78
C GLY A 192 -27.34 -15.27 -3.78
N SER A 193 -27.74 -14.94 -5.00
CA SER A 193 -27.82 -15.86 -6.12
C SER A 193 -27.24 -15.24 -7.37
N VAL A 194 -26.30 -15.92 -8.03
CA VAL A 194 -25.73 -15.50 -9.33
C VAL A 194 -25.90 -16.62 -10.33
N CYS A 195 -26.53 -16.31 -11.46
CA CYS A 195 -26.91 -17.26 -12.49
C CYS A 195 -26.16 -17.03 -13.79
N PHE A 196 -25.74 -18.13 -14.42
CA PHE A 196 -24.96 -18.14 -15.65
C PHE A 196 -25.67 -18.97 -16.73
N ASP A 197 -25.48 -18.56 -17.98
CA ASP A 197 -26.01 -19.24 -19.17
C ASP A 197 -25.11 -18.95 -20.40
N GLU A 198 -25.19 -19.77 -21.45
CA GLU A 198 -24.59 -19.60 -22.78
C GLU A 198 -23.09 -19.19 -22.78
N LEU A 199 -22.23 -19.89 -22.03
CA LEU A 199 -20.78 -19.66 -22.07
C LEU A 199 -20.22 -20.09 -23.42
N SER A 200 -19.66 -19.14 -24.14
CA SER A 200 -19.09 -19.30 -25.47
C SER A 200 -17.66 -18.75 -25.53
N PHE A 201 -16.91 -19.25 -26.50
CA PHE A 201 -15.54 -18.86 -26.77
C PHE A 201 -15.34 -18.63 -28.25
N GLN A 202 -14.56 -17.60 -28.60
CA GLN A 202 -14.27 -17.26 -29.97
C GLN A 202 -12.84 -16.76 -30.13
N ALA A 203 -12.11 -17.34 -31.09
CA ALA A 203 -10.85 -16.78 -31.55
C ALA A 203 -11.11 -15.46 -32.29
N LEU A 204 -10.36 -14.42 -31.95
CA LEU A 204 -10.42 -13.13 -32.62
C LEU A 204 -9.21 -12.97 -33.55
N PRO A 205 -9.35 -12.26 -34.67
CA PRO A 205 -8.20 -11.88 -35.48
C PRO A 205 -7.26 -11.05 -34.61
N LYS A 206 -5.97 -11.37 -34.66
CA LYS A 206 -4.93 -10.52 -34.09
C LYS A 206 -5.01 -9.14 -34.72
N ASP A 207 -5.05 -8.06 -33.92
CA ASP A 207 -4.82 -6.73 -34.48
C ASP A 207 -3.39 -6.74 -35.04
N PRO A 208 -3.17 -6.58 -36.35
CA PRO A 208 -1.84 -6.70 -36.94
C PRO A 208 -0.88 -5.57 -36.52
N GLY A 209 -1.30 -4.73 -35.58
CA GLY A 209 -0.60 -3.50 -35.22
C GLY A 209 -0.72 -2.47 -36.33
N GLY A 210 -0.12 -1.30 -36.07
CA GLY A 210 -0.11 -0.17 -36.98
C GLY A 210 -0.77 1.08 -36.38
N PRO A 211 -0.45 2.27 -36.92
CA PRO A 211 -0.96 3.54 -36.41
C PRO A 211 -2.49 3.54 -36.40
N LEU A 212 -3.08 4.27 -35.46
CA LEU A 212 -4.52 4.50 -35.36
C LEU A 212 -4.92 5.66 -36.29
N THR A 213 -4.46 5.60 -37.54
CA THR A 213 -4.77 6.58 -38.60
C THR A 213 -5.81 6.01 -39.54
N GLY A 214 -6.50 6.90 -40.26
CA GLY A 214 -7.60 6.53 -41.15
C GLY A 214 -7.85 7.57 -42.23
N THR A 215 -8.80 7.30 -43.11
CA THR A 215 -9.25 8.28 -44.13
C THR A 215 -10.40 9.12 -43.57
N VAL A 216 -10.40 10.41 -43.87
CA VAL A 216 -11.40 11.34 -43.36
C VAL A 216 -12.31 11.87 -44.46
N THR A 217 -13.58 12.10 -44.11
CA THR A 217 -14.55 12.81 -44.95
C THR A 217 -15.34 13.81 -44.09
N ALA A 218 -15.71 14.96 -44.65
CA ALA A 218 -16.49 15.97 -43.93
C ALA A 218 -17.79 16.30 -44.67
N THR A 219 -18.85 16.62 -43.93
CA THR A 219 -20.15 17.03 -44.52
C THR A 219 -20.16 18.47 -45.01
N SER A 220 -19.26 19.32 -44.52
CA SER A 220 -19.08 20.70 -44.96
C SER A 220 -17.63 21.18 -44.78
N LYS A 221 -17.26 22.23 -45.51
CA LYS A 221 -15.94 22.87 -45.43
C LYS A 221 -16.02 24.33 -45.88
N ALA A 222 -15.14 25.17 -45.35
CA ALA A 222 -14.89 26.52 -45.82
C ALA A 222 -13.97 26.51 -47.07
N ASP A 223 -14.02 27.59 -47.86
CA ASP A 223 -13.18 27.74 -49.04
C ASP A 223 -11.68 27.65 -48.69
N GLY A 224 -10.92 26.88 -49.47
CA GLY A 224 -9.50 26.64 -49.24
C GLY A 224 -9.18 25.62 -48.12
N SER A 225 -10.19 25.11 -47.41
CA SER A 225 -10.03 24.04 -46.41
C SER A 225 -10.45 22.67 -46.96
N ARG A 226 -9.95 21.59 -46.37
CA ARG A 226 -10.29 20.19 -46.70
C ARG A 226 -10.25 19.32 -45.44
N ALA A 227 -10.93 18.17 -45.46
CA ALA A 227 -11.08 17.31 -44.28
C ALA A 227 -9.74 16.72 -43.83
N GLU A 228 -8.85 16.43 -44.78
CA GLU A 228 -7.53 15.82 -44.57
C GLU A 228 -6.61 16.69 -43.71
N TYR A 229 -6.86 18.01 -43.65
CA TYR A 229 -6.14 18.92 -42.76
C TYR A 229 -6.43 18.71 -41.29
N ALA A 230 -7.35 17.83 -40.92
CA ALA A 230 -7.57 17.44 -39.52
C ALA A 230 -6.78 16.19 -39.13
N VAL A 231 -6.04 15.55 -40.05
CA VAL A 231 -5.30 14.29 -39.79
C VAL A 231 -3.96 14.23 -40.54
N ASP A 232 -3.44 15.37 -40.99
CA ASP A 232 -2.19 15.43 -41.75
C ASP A 232 -0.95 15.61 -40.86
N GLY A 233 -1.14 15.82 -39.56
CA GLY A 233 -0.07 16.02 -38.58
C GLY A 233 0.62 17.38 -38.68
N ASP A 234 0.10 18.34 -39.44
CA ASP A 234 0.61 19.71 -39.50
C ASP A 234 -0.26 20.66 -38.66
N PRO A 235 0.21 21.16 -37.50
CA PRO A 235 -0.59 22.04 -36.65
C PRO A 235 -0.91 23.41 -37.28
N ASN A 236 -0.36 23.71 -38.47
CA ASN A 236 -0.61 24.96 -39.20
C ASN A 236 -1.74 24.83 -40.24
N THR A 237 -2.17 23.62 -40.57
CA THR A 237 -3.37 23.39 -41.40
C THR A 237 -4.58 23.17 -40.49
N ALA A 238 -5.80 23.34 -41.02
CA ALA A 238 -7.01 22.98 -40.28
C ALA A 238 -8.20 22.74 -41.22
N TRP A 239 -9.02 21.73 -40.89
CA TRP A 239 -10.36 21.58 -41.42
C TRP A 239 -11.27 22.66 -40.80
N ARG A 240 -11.79 23.57 -41.63
CA ARG A 240 -12.64 24.68 -41.21
C ARG A 240 -14.03 24.53 -41.75
N ALA A 241 -15.04 24.80 -40.92
CA ALA A 241 -16.45 24.82 -41.31
C ALA A 241 -17.25 25.82 -40.46
N GLY A 242 -18.43 26.22 -40.95
CA GLY A 242 -19.35 27.12 -40.25
C GLY A 242 -20.42 26.39 -39.45
N PHE A 243 -20.93 26.99 -38.38
CA PHE A 243 -22.04 26.47 -37.56
C PHE A 243 -23.43 26.76 -38.20
N ALA A 244 -23.56 26.63 -39.53
CA ALA A 244 -24.75 27.07 -40.29
C ALA A 244 -26.08 26.45 -39.79
N ALA A 245 -27.22 27.06 -40.14
CA ALA A 245 -28.58 26.68 -39.69
C ALA A 245 -29.12 25.29 -40.16
N GLY A 246 -28.25 24.41 -40.67
CA GLY A 246 -28.55 23.03 -41.07
C GLY A 246 -28.03 22.00 -40.06
N PRO A 247 -27.93 20.70 -40.40
CA PRO A 247 -27.34 19.70 -39.51
C PRO A 247 -25.87 20.05 -39.20
N ALA A 248 -25.44 19.79 -37.96
CA ALA A 248 -24.09 20.09 -37.47
C ALA A 248 -23.00 19.56 -38.41
N ALA A 249 -21.94 20.36 -38.61
CA ALA A 249 -20.80 19.96 -39.43
C ALA A 249 -20.11 18.74 -38.81
N SER A 250 -19.87 17.70 -39.60
CA SER A 250 -19.31 16.43 -39.12
C SER A 250 -18.07 16.00 -39.88
N LEU A 251 -17.09 15.49 -39.16
CA LEU A 251 -15.90 14.81 -39.68
C LEU A 251 -16.00 13.31 -39.36
N ASN A 252 -15.95 12.46 -40.39
CA ASN A 252 -15.98 11.00 -40.28
C ASN A 252 -14.61 10.43 -40.61
N LEU A 253 -14.00 9.75 -39.64
CA LEU A 253 -12.75 9.01 -39.76
C LEU A 253 -13.05 7.51 -39.94
N ASP A 254 -12.54 6.89 -41.02
CA ASP A 254 -12.54 5.44 -41.24
C ASP A 254 -11.14 4.86 -40.97
N LEU A 255 -11.01 4.07 -39.90
CA LEU A 255 -9.78 3.37 -39.51
C LEU A 255 -9.46 2.16 -40.43
N GLY A 256 -10.27 1.93 -41.46
CA GLY A 256 -10.16 0.84 -42.44
C GLY A 256 -10.66 -0.52 -41.95
N ARG A 257 -10.64 -0.75 -40.63
CA ARG A 257 -11.12 -1.95 -39.95
C ARG A 257 -11.58 -1.62 -38.53
N VAL A 258 -12.27 -2.54 -37.87
CA VAL A 258 -12.60 -2.40 -36.44
C VAL A 258 -11.29 -2.45 -35.63
N ARG A 259 -11.08 -1.43 -34.79
CA ARG A 259 -9.90 -1.27 -33.92
C ARG A 259 -10.35 -0.94 -32.51
N GLU A 260 -9.51 -1.27 -31.55
CA GLU A 260 -9.64 -0.83 -30.16
C GLU A 260 -8.73 0.36 -29.91
N PHE A 261 -9.20 1.34 -29.15
CA PHE A 261 -8.46 2.57 -28.85
C PHE A 261 -8.94 3.16 -27.53
N GLY A 262 -8.09 3.98 -26.90
CA GLY A 262 -8.31 4.50 -25.55
C GLY A 262 -8.84 5.93 -25.51
N GLY A 263 -8.89 6.64 -26.63
CA GLY A 263 -9.36 8.03 -26.65
C GLY A 263 -9.10 8.75 -27.96
N VAL A 264 -9.41 10.05 -27.98
CA VAL A 264 -9.00 10.97 -29.04
C VAL A 264 -8.44 12.27 -28.46
N ILE A 265 -7.52 12.89 -29.20
CA ILE A 265 -7.06 14.26 -28.96
C ILE A 265 -7.54 15.11 -30.11
N LEU A 266 -8.23 16.22 -29.79
CA LEU A 266 -8.68 17.21 -30.76
C LEU A 266 -7.88 18.49 -30.56
N GLN A 267 -7.15 18.92 -31.57
CA GLN A 267 -6.45 20.20 -31.57
C GLN A 267 -7.23 21.22 -32.39
N TRP A 268 -7.81 22.22 -31.73
CA TRP A 268 -8.50 23.32 -32.38
C TRP A 268 -7.51 24.38 -32.86
N ALA A 269 -7.79 24.98 -34.01
CA ALA A 269 -7.09 26.15 -34.48
C ALA A 269 -7.29 27.32 -33.52
N LYS A 270 -6.25 28.15 -33.39
CA LYS A 270 -6.24 29.26 -32.43
C LYS A 270 -7.44 30.18 -32.62
N ASN A 271 -8.23 30.37 -31.56
CA ASN A 271 -9.46 31.18 -31.52
C ASN A 271 -10.60 30.70 -32.46
N GLU A 272 -10.50 29.50 -33.01
CA GLU A 272 -11.47 28.92 -33.95
C GLU A 272 -11.90 27.53 -33.46
N HIS A 273 -12.57 27.42 -32.32
CA HIS A 273 -12.97 26.13 -31.73
C HIS A 273 -14.49 25.93 -31.71
N ALA A 274 -14.90 24.66 -31.60
CA ALA A 274 -16.25 24.33 -31.16
C ALA A 274 -16.28 24.23 -29.63
N SER A 275 -17.14 25.01 -28.98
CA SER A 275 -17.41 24.90 -27.54
C SER A 275 -18.38 23.76 -27.23
N ARG A 276 -19.19 23.36 -28.22
CA ARG A 276 -20.12 22.23 -28.12
C ARG A 276 -19.91 21.26 -29.27
N TYR A 277 -19.64 20.00 -28.96
CA TYR A 277 -19.48 18.93 -29.95
C TYR A 277 -19.75 17.54 -29.35
N ARG A 278 -19.93 16.54 -30.23
CA ARG A 278 -20.13 15.15 -29.82
C ARG A 278 -19.31 14.17 -30.64
N ILE A 279 -18.96 13.03 -30.02
CA ILE A 279 -18.23 11.93 -30.65
C ILE A 279 -19.15 10.71 -30.70
N GLU A 280 -19.23 10.10 -31.88
CA GLU A 280 -20.04 8.91 -32.16
C GLU A 280 -19.16 7.83 -32.82
N LEU A 281 -19.45 6.57 -32.51
CA LEU A 281 -18.70 5.41 -33.02
C LEU A 281 -19.57 4.48 -33.86
N SER A 282 -18.97 3.80 -34.83
CA SER A 282 -19.67 2.78 -35.61
C SER A 282 -18.74 1.66 -36.08
N LYS A 283 -19.29 0.43 -36.16
CA LYS A 283 -18.59 -0.73 -36.75
C LYS A 283 -18.84 -0.86 -38.25
N ASP A 284 -19.94 -0.32 -38.77
CA ASP A 284 -20.41 -0.51 -40.15
C ASP A 284 -20.65 0.78 -40.94
N GLY A 285 -20.49 1.95 -40.30
CA GLY A 285 -20.72 3.28 -40.87
C GLY A 285 -22.19 3.66 -40.99
N LYS A 286 -23.12 2.79 -40.57
CA LYS A 286 -24.57 2.96 -40.69
C LYS A 286 -25.24 3.14 -39.34
N HIS A 287 -24.91 2.28 -38.38
CA HIS A 287 -25.41 2.34 -37.02
C HIS A 287 -24.37 3.05 -36.15
N TRP A 288 -24.79 4.13 -35.49
CA TRP A 288 -23.89 5.00 -34.76
C TRP A 288 -24.31 5.11 -33.30
N ASP A 289 -23.37 4.80 -32.42
CA ASP A 289 -23.54 4.89 -30.98
C ASP A 289 -22.98 6.23 -30.50
N LYS A 290 -23.82 7.01 -29.81
CA LYS A 290 -23.39 8.24 -29.16
C LYS A 290 -22.54 7.89 -27.94
N LEU A 291 -21.28 8.31 -27.93
CA LEU A 291 -20.36 7.96 -26.85
C LEU A 291 -20.21 9.09 -25.83
N THR A 292 -19.95 10.33 -26.29
CA THR A 292 -19.78 11.48 -25.39
C THR A 292 -20.17 12.81 -26.04
N SER A 293 -20.41 13.82 -25.22
CA SER A 293 -20.69 15.21 -25.63
C SER A 293 -19.92 16.17 -24.73
N ILE A 294 -19.30 17.16 -25.35
CA ILE A 294 -18.63 18.27 -24.69
C ILE A 294 -19.50 19.50 -24.91
N GLU A 295 -19.81 20.21 -23.83
CA GLU A 295 -20.78 21.31 -23.84
C GLU A 295 -20.13 22.69 -23.58
N ARG A 296 -18.90 22.72 -23.06
CA ARG A 296 -18.16 23.95 -22.71
C ARG A 296 -16.66 23.91 -23.06
N GLY A 297 -16.29 23.37 -24.21
CA GLY A 297 -14.89 23.37 -24.64
C GLY A 297 -14.31 24.79 -24.76
N ASP A 298 -13.09 24.99 -24.27
CA ASP A 298 -12.36 26.27 -24.29
C ASP A 298 -11.43 26.43 -25.51
N GLY A 299 -11.31 25.37 -26.31
CA GLY A 299 -10.45 25.29 -27.49
C GLY A 299 -9.04 24.81 -27.14
N GLY A 300 -8.07 25.03 -28.04
CA GLY A 300 -6.72 24.51 -27.83
C GLY A 300 -6.66 23.00 -28.05
N SER A 301 -6.41 22.20 -27.00
CA SER A 301 -6.30 20.74 -27.10
C SER A 301 -7.26 20.05 -26.15
N ASP A 302 -8.24 19.35 -26.71
CA ASP A 302 -9.21 18.59 -25.95
C ASP A 302 -8.81 17.12 -25.92
N PHE A 303 -8.75 16.55 -24.72
CA PHE A 303 -8.38 15.17 -24.48
C PHE A 303 -9.62 14.39 -24.06
N VAL A 304 -10.07 13.46 -24.91
CA VAL A 304 -11.34 12.76 -24.73
C VAL A 304 -11.08 11.27 -24.45
N PRO A 305 -11.23 10.79 -23.20
CA PRO A 305 -10.98 9.40 -22.83
C PRO A 305 -12.11 8.48 -23.30
N LEU A 306 -11.75 7.34 -23.91
CA LEU A 306 -12.67 6.33 -24.45
C LEU A 306 -12.18 4.89 -24.11
N PRO A 307 -12.10 4.49 -22.83
CA PRO A 307 -11.41 3.26 -22.37
C PRO A 307 -11.87 1.94 -22.98
N GLU A 308 -13.15 1.81 -23.34
CA GLU A 308 -13.75 0.58 -23.88
C GLU A 308 -14.19 0.74 -25.35
N ALA A 309 -13.61 1.70 -26.08
CA ALA A 309 -13.98 1.95 -27.45
C ALA A 309 -13.46 0.89 -28.42
N GLU A 310 -14.38 0.34 -29.22
CA GLU A 310 -14.10 -0.55 -30.33
C GLU A 310 -14.96 -0.14 -31.54
N ALA A 311 -14.33 0.40 -32.57
CA ALA A 311 -15.02 0.90 -33.75
C ALA A 311 -14.15 0.84 -35.00
N ARG A 312 -14.80 0.91 -36.16
CA ARG A 312 -14.12 1.19 -37.44
C ARG A 312 -14.22 2.67 -37.79
N TYR A 313 -15.37 3.26 -37.53
CA TYR A 313 -15.67 4.65 -37.86
C TYR A 313 -15.81 5.48 -36.58
N LEU A 314 -15.23 6.68 -36.61
CA LEU A 314 -15.40 7.70 -35.59
C LEU A 314 -15.95 8.97 -36.24
N ARG A 315 -16.96 9.58 -35.65
CA ARG A 315 -17.58 10.81 -36.14
C ARG A 315 -17.52 11.89 -35.06
N LEU A 316 -16.90 13.02 -35.40
CA LEU A 316 -16.97 14.27 -34.63
C LEU A 316 -18.07 15.15 -35.24
N LEU A 317 -19.01 15.63 -34.44
CA LEU A 317 -19.98 16.65 -34.85
C LEU A 317 -19.80 17.93 -34.04
N ALA A 318 -19.43 19.02 -34.72
CA ALA A 318 -19.26 20.33 -34.13
C ALA A 318 -20.58 21.12 -34.21
N GLU A 319 -21.15 21.45 -33.05
CA GLU A 319 -22.52 21.98 -32.94
C GLU A 319 -22.53 23.50 -32.73
N GLN A 320 -21.65 24.02 -31.88
CA GLN A 320 -21.58 25.44 -31.54
C GLN A 320 -20.17 25.86 -31.12
N GLY A 321 -19.84 27.15 -31.24
CA GLY A 321 -18.61 27.76 -30.77
C GLY A 321 -18.77 29.28 -30.60
N PRO A 322 -17.74 29.99 -30.09
CA PRO A 322 -17.80 31.44 -29.86
C PRO A 322 -17.82 32.27 -31.16
N GLY A 323 -17.36 31.68 -32.27
CA GLY A 323 -17.37 32.30 -33.60
C GLY A 323 -18.53 31.81 -34.49
N ARG A 324 -18.55 32.27 -35.74
CA ARG A 324 -19.50 31.76 -36.78
C ARG A 324 -19.10 30.40 -37.36
N GLY A 325 -17.90 29.91 -37.03
CA GLY A 325 -17.34 28.64 -37.46
C GLY A 325 -16.17 28.23 -36.58
N PHE A 326 -15.52 27.15 -36.96
CA PHE A 326 -14.40 26.53 -36.23
C PHE A 326 -13.33 26.04 -37.20
N GLY A 327 -12.16 25.72 -36.67
CA GLY A 327 -11.06 25.05 -37.34
C GLY A 327 -10.51 23.92 -36.47
N LEU A 328 -10.52 22.69 -36.96
CA LEU A 328 -9.87 21.55 -36.34
C LEU A 328 -8.52 21.32 -37.04
N ALA A 329 -7.43 21.58 -36.33
CA ALA A 329 -6.07 21.41 -36.83
C ALA A 329 -5.63 19.94 -36.81
N GLU A 330 -6.02 19.17 -35.79
CA GLU A 330 -5.64 17.76 -35.71
C GLU A 330 -6.68 16.94 -34.91
N LEU A 331 -6.91 15.70 -35.34
CA LEU A 331 -7.68 14.66 -34.67
C LEU A 331 -6.82 13.40 -34.64
N SER A 332 -6.32 13.07 -33.45
CA SER A 332 -5.47 11.89 -33.27
C SER A 332 -6.15 10.86 -32.38
N VAL A 333 -6.38 9.65 -32.91
CA VAL A 333 -6.90 8.51 -32.13
C VAL A 333 -5.78 7.89 -31.30
N GLN A 334 -6.04 7.71 -30.00
CA GLN A 334 -5.05 7.31 -29.02
C GLN A 334 -5.13 5.81 -28.69
N PRO A 335 -3.99 5.14 -28.40
CA PRO A 335 -3.99 3.73 -28.02
C PRO A 335 -4.74 3.47 -26.71
N LEU A 336 -5.10 2.22 -26.44
CA LEU A 336 -5.82 1.81 -25.21
C LEU A 336 -5.17 2.36 -23.92
N ALA A 337 -3.84 2.38 -23.86
CA ALA A 337 -3.09 2.85 -22.69
C ALA A 337 -3.36 4.33 -22.34
N PHE A 338 -3.86 5.15 -23.27
CA PHE A 338 -4.08 6.58 -23.06
C PHE A 338 -5.07 6.89 -21.94
N ALA A 339 -6.11 6.07 -21.79
CA ALA A 339 -7.12 6.26 -20.75
C ALA A 339 -7.69 4.94 -20.25
N ALA A 340 -6.89 3.87 -20.24
CA ALA A 340 -7.30 2.56 -19.74
C ALA A 340 -7.87 2.62 -18.31
N THR A 341 -7.34 3.54 -17.50
CA THR A 341 -7.87 3.93 -16.19
C THR A 341 -7.91 5.46 -16.06
N PRO A 342 -8.68 6.03 -15.12
CA PRO A 342 -8.61 7.46 -14.81
C PRO A 342 -7.18 7.91 -14.45
N ASN A 343 -6.41 7.06 -13.76
CA ASN A 343 -5.02 7.33 -13.44
C ASN A 343 -4.14 7.44 -14.69
N ASP A 344 -4.34 6.58 -15.70
CA ASP A 344 -3.56 6.63 -16.93
C ASP A 344 -3.89 7.88 -17.75
N PHE A 345 -5.17 8.27 -17.79
CA PHE A 345 -5.60 9.52 -18.41
C PHE A 345 -4.91 10.74 -17.77
N ILE A 346 -4.94 10.85 -16.44
CA ILE A 346 -4.30 11.99 -15.76
C ILE A 346 -2.76 11.95 -15.91
N LYS A 347 -2.13 10.77 -15.95
CA LYS A 347 -0.69 10.67 -16.26
C LYS A 347 -0.36 11.22 -17.65
N GLU A 348 -1.19 10.93 -18.65
CA GLU A 348 -1.01 11.48 -20.00
C GLU A 348 -1.14 13.02 -20.00
N LEU A 349 -2.10 13.57 -19.26
CA LEU A 349 -2.25 15.02 -19.14
C LEU A 349 -1.07 15.66 -18.39
N ALA A 350 -0.63 15.06 -17.28
CA ALA A 350 0.49 15.54 -16.48
C ALA A 350 1.80 15.58 -17.27
N GLN A 351 2.05 14.63 -18.16
CA GLN A 351 3.23 14.62 -19.04
C GLN A 351 3.26 15.77 -20.05
N ARG A 352 2.10 16.33 -20.41
CA ARG A 352 1.95 17.43 -21.37
C ARG A 352 1.80 18.80 -20.68
N ALA A 353 1.59 18.80 -19.37
CA ALA A 353 1.43 20.00 -18.57
C ALA A 353 2.77 20.50 -18.00
N PRO A 354 2.87 21.79 -17.64
CA PRO A 354 3.99 22.28 -16.83
C PRO A 354 4.17 21.45 -15.55
N ARG A 355 5.42 21.08 -15.25
CA ARG A 355 5.76 20.40 -13.99
C ARG A 355 5.29 21.26 -12.81
N GLY A 356 4.56 20.64 -11.88
CA GLY A 356 3.93 21.34 -10.75
C GLY A 356 2.42 21.53 -10.89
N ASP A 357 1.86 21.43 -12.11
CA ASP A 357 0.41 21.59 -12.32
C ASP A 357 -0.39 20.39 -11.83
N TYR A 358 0.21 19.20 -11.81
CA TYR A 358 -0.37 17.98 -11.25
C TYR A 358 0.43 17.51 -10.02
N PRO A 359 -0.17 16.68 -9.15
CA PRO A 359 0.57 16.06 -8.05
C PRO A 359 1.81 15.34 -8.54
N ARG A 360 2.88 15.36 -7.73
CA ARG A 360 4.18 14.74 -8.04
C ARG A 360 4.06 13.30 -8.55
N GLY A 361 3.17 12.51 -7.96
CA GLY A 361 2.93 11.10 -8.33
C GLY A 361 2.43 10.87 -9.76
N PHE A 362 1.87 11.89 -10.42
CA PHE A 362 1.49 11.83 -11.83
C PHE A 362 2.61 12.30 -12.78
N SER A 363 3.64 12.96 -12.23
CA SER A 363 4.75 13.56 -12.99
C SER A 363 5.97 12.63 -13.13
N GLY A 364 5.81 11.33 -12.87
CA GLY A 364 6.91 10.35 -12.95
C GLY A 364 7.91 10.42 -11.80
N GLU A 365 7.54 11.06 -10.68
CA GLU A 365 8.35 11.15 -9.46
C GLU A 365 7.61 10.46 -8.30
N GLN A 366 8.31 9.65 -7.50
CA GLN A 366 7.74 9.03 -6.29
C GLN A 366 7.51 10.09 -5.19
N PRO A 367 6.27 10.30 -4.73
CA PRO A 367 5.99 11.11 -3.56
C PRO A 367 6.00 10.26 -2.27
N TYR A 368 6.19 10.95 -1.16
CA TYR A 368 6.07 10.43 0.21
C TYR A 368 5.04 11.21 1.00
N TRP A 369 4.49 10.59 2.03
CA TRP A 369 3.42 11.13 2.87
C TRP A 369 3.56 10.60 4.30
N THR A 370 2.81 11.16 5.24
CA THR A 370 2.59 10.56 6.56
C THR A 370 1.11 10.62 6.93
N VAL A 371 0.72 9.84 7.94
CA VAL A 371 -0.67 9.64 8.35
C VAL A 371 -1.11 10.70 9.35
N LEU A 372 -2.38 11.10 9.24
CA LEU A 372 -3.05 12.00 10.17
C LEU A 372 -4.26 11.27 10.79
N GLY A 373 -4.34 11.21 12.10
CA GLY A 373 -5.47 10.60 12.79
C GLY A 373 -5.35 10.65 14.31
N THR A 374 -6.38 10.17 14.97
CA THR A 374 -6.44 10.00 16.43
C THR A 374 -6.08 8.56 16.80
N ASP A 375 -5.81 8.32 18.08
CA ASP A 375 -5.58 6.97 18.63
C ASP A 375 -6.86 6.13 18.49
N GLY A 376 -6.90 5.18 17.54
CA GLY A 376 -8.07 4.33 17.30
C GLY A 376 -9.16 4.95 16.42
N GLY A 377 -8.89 6.07 15.75
CA GLY A 377 -9.86 6.76 14.90
C GLY A 377 -10.40 5.87 13.77
N SER A 378 -11.64 6.11 13.34
CA SER A 378 -12.29 5.33 12.29
C SER A 378 -11.86 5.74 10.88
N SER A 379 -11.25 6.91 10.76
CA SER A 379 -10.79 7.49 9.50
C SER A 379 -9.43 8.18 9.67
N HIS A 380 -8.67 8.21 8.56
CA HIS A 380 -7.30 8.73 8.51
C HIS A 380 -7.08 9.60 7.29
N GLY A 381 -6.58 10.81 7.52
CA GLY A 381 -6.08 11.70 6.46
C GLY A 381 -4.61 11.43 6.17
N LEU A 382 -4.08 12.05 5.12
CA LEU A 382 -2.64 12.06 4.81
C LEU A 382 -2.16 13.48 4.60
N ILE A 383 -0.90 13.75 4.93
CA ILE A 383 -0.17 14.92 4.40
C ILE A 383 0.96 14.44 3.51
N GLY A 384 1.00 14.94 2.29
CA GLY A 384 2.09 14.70 1.35
C GLY A 384 3.31 15.55 1.71
N GLU A 385 4.50 15.08 1.35
CA GLU A 385 5.76 15.82 1.57
C GLU A 385 5.77 17.20 0.90
N ASP A 386 4.89 17.41 -0.08
CA ASP A 386 4.69 18.65 -0.81
C ASP A 386 3.69 19.60 -0.12
N GLY A 387 3.02 19.18 0.96
CA GLY A 387 2.06 20.01 1.72
C GLY A 387 0.60 19.86 1.28
N ALA A 388 0.30 18.95 0.35
CA ALA A 388 -1.06 18.55 0.03
C ALA A 388 -1.66 17.75 1.19
N VAL A 389 -2.93 18.00 1.55
CA VAL A 389 -3.62 17.29 2.64
C VAL A 389 -4.82 16.52 2.07
N GLU A 390 -4.80 15.20 2.19
CA GLU A 390 -5.92 14.29 1.91
C GLU A 390 -6.79 14.16 3.17
N ALA A 391 -8.08 14.44 3.05
CA ALA A 391 -8.97 14.53 4.23
C ALA A 391 -9.23 13.17 4.88
N PHE A 392 -9.46 12.13 4.07
CA PHE A 392 -9.76 10.77 4.48
C PHE A 392 -9.35 9.78 3.38
N LYS A 393 -9.32 8.48 3.71
CA LYS A 393 -8.95 7.38 2.80
C LYS A 393 -9.70 7.45 1.47
N GLY A 394 -8.95 7.60 0.37
CA GLY A 394 -9.51 7.60 -0.98
C GLY A 394 -10.28 8.87 -1.34
N GLY A 395 -10.14 9.93 -0.53
CA GLY A 395 -10.81 11.22 -0.72
C GLY A 395 -10.00 12.22 -1.56
N TYR A 396 -10.56 13.42 -1.68
CA TYR A 396 -9.93 14.57 -2.32
C TYR A 396 -8.75 15.11 -1.49
N SER A 397 -7.91 15.91 -2.14
CA SER A 397 -6.84 16.66 -1.48
C SER A 397 -7.08 18.17 -1.54
N VAL A 398 -6.48 18.87 -0.57
CA VAL A 398 -6.30 20.32 -0.59
C VAL A 398 -4.83 20.65 -0.78
N GLU A 399 -4.50 21.30 -1.90
CA GLU A 399 -3.13 21.64 -2.29
C GLU A 399 -2.87 23.14 -2.13
N PRO A 400 -1.77 23.55 -1.46
CA PRO A 400 -1.37 24.95 -1.40
C PRO A 400 -0.71 25.41 -2.71
N LEU A 401 -0.99 26.66 -3.10
CA LEU A 401 -0.34 27.35 -4.21
C LEU A 401 -0.12 28.81 -3.83
N LEU A 402 0.96 29.44 -4.30
CA LEU A 402 1.21 30.87 -4.05
C LEU A 402 1.14 31.66 -5.35
N LEU A 403 0.24 32.64 -5.42
CA LEU A 403 0.20 33.61 -6.51
C LEU A 403 0.94 34.87 -6.07
N LEU A 404 2.04 35.18 -6.75
CA LEU A 404 2.84 36.37 -6.55
C LEU A 404 2.25 37.52 -7.37
N GLU A 405 2.08 38.69 -6.75
CA GLU A 405 1.59 39.88 -7.44
C GLU A 405 2.79 40.77 -7.78
N ASP A 406 3.41 40.58 -8.96
CA ASP A 406 4.51 41.45 -9.41
C ASP A 406 4.11 42.28 -10.65
N GLY A 407 4.36 43.58 -10.57
CA GLY A 407 3.64 44.64 -11.28
C GLY A 407 3.91 44.82 -12.78
N ALA A 408 4.50 43.84 -13.49
CA ALA A 408 4.86 44.02 -14.91
C ALA A 408 4.62 42.82 -15.84
N SER A 409 4.36 41.60 -15.34
CA SER A 409 3.99 40.48 -16.22
C SER A 409 3.25 39.37 -15.44
N MET A 410 2.07 38.98 -15.92
CA MET A 410 1.19 37.97 -15.31
C MET A 410 1.56 36.53 -15.69
N ARG A 411 2.58 36.31 -16.54
CA ARG A 411 3.10 34.96 -16.85
C ARG A 411 4.28 34.64 -15.93
N GLY A 412 4.11 33.68 -15.02
CA GLY A 412 5.15 33.25 -14.06
C GLY A 412 4.88 33.55 -12.58
N ALA A 413 3.67 34.03 -12.25
CA ALA A 413 3.26 34.42 -10.90
C ALA A 413 2.89 33.25 -9.96
N LEU A 414 2.54 32.08 -10.49
CA LEU A 414 2.11 30.93 -9.68
C LEU A 414 3.31 30.08 -9.27
N LYS A 415 3.50 29.89 -7.96
CA LYS A 415 4.42 28.94 -7.36
C LYS A 415 3.67 27.69 -6.91
N THR A 416 4.15 26.56 -7.37
CA THR A 416 3.70 25.21 -7.00
C THR A 416 4.79 24.49 -6.19
N TRP A 417 4.56 23.23 -5.82
CA TRP A 417 5.58 22.37 -5.21
C TRP A 417 6.86 22.26 -6.06
N ALA A 418 6.75 22.42 -7.38
CA ALA A 418 7.88 22.31 -8.30
C ALA A 418 8.79 23.55 -8.29
N ASP A 419 8.32 24.68 -7.75
CA ASP A 419 8.95 26.00 -7.84
C ASP A 419 9.60 26.48 -6.53
N VAL A 420 9.59 25.63 -5.49
CA VAL A 420 10.01 25.97 -4.12
C VAL A 420 11.02 24.97 -3.58
N LYS A 421 11.76 25.36 -2.55
CA LYS A 421 12.52 24.40 -1.73
C LYS A 421 11.62 23.91 -0.61
N ILE A 422 11.57 22.59 -0.42
CA ILE A 422 10.67 21.95 0.53
C ILE A 422 11.45 21.34 1.68
N GLY A 423 11.00 21.57 2.91
CA GLY A 423 11.47 20.89 4.12
C GLY A 423 10.31 20.28 4.90
N GLN A 424 10.61 19.29 5.74
CA GLN A 424 9.63 18.61 6.59
C GLN A 424 10.10 18.60 8.05
N SER A 425 9.15 18.52 8.96
CA SER A 425 9.41 18.40 10.40
C SER A 425 8.20 17.80 11.11
N LEU A 426 8.44 17.24 12.31
CA LEU A 426 7.42 16.93 13.30
C LEU A 426 7.49 17.93 14.45
N GLN A 427 6.36 18.29 15.06
CA GLN A 427 6.37 19.08 16.29
C GLN A 427 7.16 18.34 17.39
N ASP A 428 8.03 19.07 18.08
CA ASP A 428 8.98 18.52 19.07
C ASP A 428 9.88 17.39 18.54
N ALA A 429 10.04 17.27 17.21
CA ALA A 429 10.76 16.21 16.51
C ALA A 429 10.16 14.80 16.56
N TYR A 430 9.09 14.55 17.34
CA TYR A 430 8.47 13.21 17.42
C TYR A 430 6.93 13.17 17.43
N LEU A 431 6.25 14.27 17.73
CA LEU A 431 4.79 14.27 17.81
C LEU A 431 4.19 14.10 16.41
N PRO A 432 3.07 13.36 16.25
CA PRO A 432 2.41 13.14 14.96
C PRO A 432 1.61 14.39 14.51
N ILE A 433 2.28 15.54 14.55
CA ILE A 433 1.81 16.84 14.07
C ILE A 433 2.84 17.27 13.02
N PRO A 434 2.72 16.74 11.78
CA PRO A 434 3.65 17.02 10.70
C PRO A 434 3.48 18.43 10.14
N SER A 435 4.62 19.02 9.76
CA SER A 435 4.69 20.27 9.01
C SER A 435 5.52 20.12 7.74
N VAL A 436 5.11 20.82 6.69
CA VAL A 436 5.85 21.02 5.44
C VAL A 436 6.15 22.50 5.28
N SER A 437 7.41 22.86 5.04
CA SER A 437 7.83 24.24 4.78
C SER A 437 8.20 24.43 3.31
N TRP A 438 7.73 25.52 2.71
CA TRP A 438 8.12 25.98 1.38
C TRP A 438 8.92 27.27 1.52
N ASP A 439 10.12 27.30 0.96
CA ASP A 439 10.89 28.51 0.70
C ASP A 439 10.68 28.92 -0.77
N ALA A 440 9.98 30.04 -0.96
CA ALA A 440 9.66 30.66 -2.25
C ALA A 440 10.45 31.98 -2.46
N GLY A 441 11.61 32.12 -1.82
CA GLY A 441 12.43 33.33 -1.85
C GLY A 441 12.02 34.31 -0.75
N ASP A 442 11.29 35.36 -1.14
CA ASP A 442 10.84 36.42 -0.20
C ASP A 442 9.65 36.00 0.67
N LEU A 443 9.09 34.83 0.40
CA LEU A 443 7.95 34.26 1.11
C LEU A 443 8.29 32.85 1.59
N GLN A 444 7.84 32.54 2.80
CA GLN A 444 7.91 31.21 3.37
C GLN A 444 6.50 30.75 3.77
N LEU A 445 6.06 29.59 3.28
CA LEU A 445 4.81 28.95 3.69
C LEU A 445 5.13 27.77 4.61
N SER A 446 4.38 27.61 5.70
CA SER A 446 4.35 26.40 6.51
C SER A 446 2.95 25.81 6.49
N VAL A 447 2.83 24.53 6.14
CA VAL A 447 1.60 23.75 6.19
C VAL A 447 1.73 22.77 7.34
N THR A 448 0.87 22.88 8.35
CA THR A 448 0.82 21.96 9.49
C THR A 448 -0.55 21.30 9.55
N ALA A 449 -0.59 19.97 9.68
CA ALA A 449 -1.84 19.24 9.76
C ALA A 449 -1.86 18.33 11.00
N PHE A 450 -3.04 18.18 11.60
CA PHE A 450 -3.24 17.33 12.78
C PHE A 450 -4.72 16.95 12.93
N ALA A 451 -4.99 15.91 13.71
CA ALA A 451 -6.33 15.43 14.03
C ALA A 451 -6.64 15.72 15.52
N PRO A 452 -7.41 16.78 15.84
CA PRO A 452 -7.79 17.05 17.22
C PRO A 452 -8.85 16.06 17.71
N LEU A 453 -8.80 15.71 18.99
CA LEU A 453 -9.87 14.96 19.65
C LEU A 453 -11.00 15.92 20.03
N LEU A 454 -12.05 15.99 19.21
CA LEU A 454 -13.31 16.68 19.53
C LEU A 454 -14.41 15.65 19.76
N GLU A 455 -15.32 15.91 20.71
CA GLU A 455 -16.40 14.97 21.07
C GLU A 455 -17.15 14.45 19.83
N HIS A 456 -17.01 13.14 19.57
CA HIS A 456 -17.69 12.40 18.50
C HIS A 456 -17.42 12.89 17.06
N ARG A 457 -16.25 13.49 16.78
CA ARG A 457 -15.89 13.92 15.42
C ARG A 457 -14.45 13.52 15.05
N ASP A 458 -14.32 12.65 14.06
CA ASP A 458 -13.07 12.42 13.36
C ASP A 458 -12.90 13.52 12.28
N LEU A 459 -11.77 14.25 12.32
CA LEU A 459 -11.52 15.38 11.42
C LEU A 459 -10.03 15.71 11.31
N ILE A 460 -9.66 16.44 10.25
CA ILE A 460 -8.33 17.02 10.08
C ILE A 460 -8.41 18.55 10.13
N VAL A 461 -7.48 19.17 10.85
CA VAL A 461 -7.21 20.61 10.78
C VAL A 461 -5.92 20.83 10.01
N ALA A 462 -5.96 21.71 9.01
CA ALA A 462 -4.77 22.13 8.25
C ALA A 462 -4.54 23.64 8.42
N ARG A 463 -3.36 24.02 8.89
CA ARG A 463 -2.93 25.40 9.12
C ARG A 463 -1.87 25.80 8.09
N TYR A 464 -2.08 26.91 7.41
CA TYR A 464 -1.23 27.46 6.37
C TYR A 464 -0.71 28.83 6.83
N ARG A 465 0.54 28.88 7.31
CA ARG A 465 1.18 30.11 7.79
C ARG A 465 2.13 30.66 6.74
N LEU A 466 1.80 31.82 6.18
CA LEU A 466 2.61 32.52 5.19
C LEU A 466 3.36 33.70 5.83
N SER A 467 4.67 33.74 5.64
CA SER A 467 5.57 34.75 6.23
C SER A 467 6.33 35.49 5.14
N ASN A 468 6.48 36.81 5.30
CA ASN A 468 7.35 37.63 4.46
C ASN A 468 8.75 37.71 5.07
N THR A 469 9.72 37.06 4.42
CA THR A 469 11.13 37.00 4.86
C THR A 469 11.97 38.16 4.31
N SER A 470 11.40 38.97 3.42
CA SER A 470 12.08 40.09 2.77
C SER A 470 12.03 41.38 3.59
N LYS A 471 12.79 42.39 3.15
CA LYS A 471 12.79 43.73 3.75
C LYS A 471 11.72 44.66 3.18
N GLN A 472 10.90 44.19 2.23
CA GLN A 472 9.85 45.00 1.60
C GLN A 472 8.48 44.37 1.82
N PRO A 473 7.39 45.16 1.86
CA PRO A 473 6.05 44.61 1.85
C PRO A 473 5.82 43.74 0.60
N ARG A 474 5.19 42.58 0.77
CA ARG A 474 4.84 41.66 -0.32
C ARG A 474 3.34 41.47 -0.40
N SER A 475 2.79 41.60 -1.61
CA SER A 475 1.41 41.23 -1.91
C SER A 475 1.40 39.87 -2.59
N THR A 476 0.55 38.99 -2.11
CA THR A 476 0.46 37.61 -2.58
C THR A 476 -0.93 37.05 -2.26
N THR A 477 -1.35 36.04 -3.00
CA THR A 477 -2.57 35.28 -2.68
C THR A 477 -2.17 33.84 -2.39
N LEU A 478 -2.52 33.35 -1.19
CA LEU A 478 -2.53 31.91 -0.93
C LEU A 478 -3.79 31.33 -1.60
N ALA A 479 -3.59 30.39 -2.51
CA ALA A 479 -4.67 29.63 -3.12
C ALA A 479 -4.64 28.21 -2.54
N LEU A 480 -5.79 27.74 -2.08
CA LEU A 480 -5.99 26.36 -1.62
C LEU A 480 -6.87 25.67 -2.66
N ALA A 481 -6.24 24.82 -3.47
CA ALA A 481 -6.90 24.09 -4.54
C ALA A 481 -7.50 22.78 -3.99
N ILE A 482 -8.80 22.58 -4.18
CA ILE A 482 -9.52 21.36 -3.85
C ILE A 482 -9.59 20.53 -5.13
N ARG A 483 -8.95 19.35 -5.12
CA ARG A 483 -8.69 18.60 -6.34
C ARG A 483 -9.12 17.14 -6.25
N PRO A 484 -9.51 16.51 -7.38
CA PRO A 484 -9.95 15.11 -7.44
C PRO A 484 -8.75 14.14 -7.41
N PHE A 485 -7.77 14.41 -6.54
CA PHE A 485 -6.55 13.62 -6.39
C PHE A 485 -6.32 13.27 -4.93
N GLN A 486 -5.86 12.05 -4.70
CA GLN A 486 -5.37 11.57 -3.42
C GLN A 486 -3.92 12.04 -3.21
N VAL A 487 -3.50 12.14 -1.96
CA VAL A 487 -2.06 12.21 -1.61
C VAL A 487 -1.42 10.84 -1.86
N ASN A 488 -2.17 9.76 -1.59
CA ASN A 488 -1.78 8.39 -1.95
C ASN A 488 -1.63 8.26 -3.48
N PRO A 489 -0.44 8.00 -4.04
CA PRO A 489 -0.20 8.12 -5.48
C PRO A 489 -0.69 6.90 -6.29
N PRO A 490 -0.83 7.03 -7.62
CA PRO A 490 -1.23 5.93 -8.51
C PRO A 490 -0.32 4.69 -8.49
N THR A 491 0.89 4.79 -7.93
CA THR A 491 1.79 3.66 -7.77
C THR A 491 1.40 2.73 -6.62
N GLN A 492 0.43 3.11 -5.78
CA GLN A 492 -0.13 2.26 -4.73
C GLN A 492 -1.49 1.71 -5.19
N PHE A 493 -1.65 0.39 -5.22
CA PHE A 493 -2.80 -0.24 -5.90
C PHE A 493 -3.24 -1.59 -5.30
N LEU A 494 -2.86 -1.92 -4.07
CA LEU A 494 -3.15 -3.24 -3.47
C LEU A 494 -4.62 -3.38 -3.07
N SER A 495 -5.01 -2.93 -1.87
CA SER A 495 -6.42 -2.93 -1.43
C SER A 495 -7.15 -1.62 -1.71
N THR A 496 -6.40 -0.53 -1.84
CA THR A 496 -6.91 0.80 -2.21
C THR A 496 -6.10 1.31 -3.40
N THR A 497 -6.77 1.73 -4.46
CA THR A 497 -6.11 2.36 -5.61
C THR A 497 -5.88 3.84 -5.33
N GLY A 498 -4.62 4.26 -5.26
CA GLY A 498 -4.22 5.67 -5.15
C GLY A 498 -4.38 6.43 -6.47
N GLY A 499 -4.18 7.75 -6.42
CA GLY A 499 -4.26 8.64 -7.57
C GLY A 499 -5.57 9.41 -7.65
N VAL A 500 -6.37 9.20 -8.69
CA VAL A 500 -7.63 9.93 -8.89
C VAL A 500 -8.65 9.57 -7.80
N SER A 501 -9.32 10.59 -7.25
CA SER A 501 -10.48 10.49 -6.37
C SER A 501 -11.59 11.37 -6.94
N GLY A 502 -12.61 10.75 -7.52
CA GLY A 502 -13.64 11.47 -8.27
C GLY A 502 -14.39 12.53 -7.46
N ILE A 503 -14.63 13.69 -8.07
CA ILE A 503 -15.53 14.76 -7.61
C ILE A 503 -16.46 15.11 -8.76
N HIS A 504 -17.75 14.81 -8.64
CA HIS A 504 -18.72 15.10 -9.69
C HIS A 504 -19.40 16.44 -9.54
N ARG A 505 -19.59 16.91 -8.30
CA ARG A 505 -20.28 18.15 -7.99
C ARG A 505 -19.57 18.92 -6.90
N ILE A 506 -19.40 20.22 -7.11
CA ILE A 506 -18.86 21.16 -6.12
C ILE A 506 -19.86 22.27 -5.89
N GLU A 507 -20.09 22.64 -4.64
CA GLU A 507 -20.87 23.83 -4.24
C GLU A 507 -20.08 24.63 -3.21
N ILE A 508 -19.91 25.94 -3.44
CA ILE A 508 -19.12 26.83 -2.58
C ILE A 508 -19.99 27.95 -1.99
N ASP A 509 -20.11 27.99 -0.67
CA ASP A 509 -20.55 29.17 0.08
C ASP A 509 -19.32 29.91 0.62
N ALA A 510 -18.79 30.85 -0.17
CA ALA A 510 -17.59 31.58 0.21
C ALA A 510 -17.79 32.53 1.41
N LYS A 511 -19.04 32.98 1.66
CA LYS A 511 -19.34 33.86 2.79
C LYS A 511 -19.32 33.09 4.10
N ALA A 512 -19.84 31.86 4.09
CA ALA A 512 -19.74 30.94 5.21
C ALA A 512 -18.40 30.19 5.26
N GLY A 513 -17.58 30.28 4.21
CA GLY A 513 -16.32 29.56 4.08
C GLY A 513 -16.50 28.06 3.87
N ARG A 514 -17.61 27.60 3.29
CA ARG A 514 -17.98 26.17 3.20
C ARG A 514 -17.92 25.66 1.77
N VAL A 515 -17.49 24.43 1.60
CA VAL A 515 -17.49 23.69 0.33
C VAL A 515 -18.11 22.32 0.55
N LYS A 516 -19.07 22.00 -0.32
CA LYS A 516 -19.64 20.66 -0.43
C LYS A 516 -19.13 19.96 -1.69
N LEU A 517 -18.76 18.69 -1.53
CA LEU A 517 -18.39 17.81 -2.64
C LEU A 517 -19.41 16.67 -2.69
N ASP A 518 -20.00 16.45 -3.85
CA ASP A 518 -21.03 15.42 -4.08
C ASP A 518 -22.16 15.42 -3.02
N GLY A 519 -22.54 16.65 -2.60
CA GLY A 519 -23.60 16.89 -1.61
C GLY A 519 -23.17 16.79 -0.14
N ARG A 520 -21.93 16.37 0.16
CA ARG A 520 -21.40 16.21 1.52
C ARG A 520 -20.58 17.44 1.94
N SER A 521 -20.65 17.84 3.21
CA SER A 521 -19.71 18.84 3.76
C SER A 521 -18.27 18.30 3.69
N SER A 522 -17.35 19.10 3.13
CA SER A 522 -15.98 18.64 2.86
C SER A 522 -14.91 19.66 3.24
N VAL A 523 -15.12 20.95 3.04
CA VAL A 523 -14.14 21.95 3.50
C VAL A 523 -14.87 23.07 4.21
N SER A 524 -14.43 23.40 5.42
CA SER A 524 -14.82 24.61 6.14
C SER A 524 -13.57 25.44 6.43
N SER A 525 -13.52 26.66 5.92
CA SER A 525 -12.44 27.59 6.26
C SER A 525 -12.76 28.31 7.56
N LEU A 526 -11.81 28.26 8.49
CA LEU A 526 -11.86 29.00 9.75
C LEU A 526 -11.42 30.47 9.57
N THR A 527 -10.86 30.80 8.40
CA THR A 527 -10.44 32.14 8.01
C THR A 527 -11.36 32.66 6.91
N PRO A 528 -11.78 33.93 6.91
CA PRO A 528 -12.63 34.47 5.84
C PRO A 528 -12.03 34.26 4.44
N VAL A 529 -12.81 33.68 3.53
CA VAL A 529 -12.41 33.44 2.14
C VAL A 529 -12.58 34.74 1.35
N GLY A 530 -11.51 35.21 0.70
CA GLY A 530 -11.56 36.44 -0.09
C GLY A 530 -12.37 36.27 -1.37
N THR A 531 -12.03 35.25 -2.16
CA THR A 531 -12.80 34.81 -3.33
C THR A 531 -12.58 33.31 -3.56
N ALA A 532 -13.42 32.69 -4.38
CA ALA A 532 -13.31 31.29 -4.73
C ALA A 532 -14.01 31.03 -6.07
N PHE A 533 -13.81 29.85 -6.63
CA PHE A 533 -14.55 29.38 -7.80
C PHE A 533 -14.43 27.86 -7.92
N ALA A 534 -15.42 27.25 -8.57
CA ALA A 534 -15.43 25.86 -8.98
C ALA A 534 -15.47 25.78 -10.51
N MET A 535 -14.97 24.68 -11.06
CA MET A 535 -15.01 24.42 -12.50
C MET A 535 -15.06 22.92 -12.80
N PRO A 536 -15.77 22.50 -13.86
CA PRO A 536 -15.58 21.16 -14.41
C PRO A 536 -14.20 21.05 -15.06
N PHE A 537 -13.76 19.83 -15.31
CA PHE A 537 -12.49 19.54 -15.95
C PHE A 537 -12.47 19.88 -17.44
N GLN A 538 -13.64 19.82 -18.11
CA GLN A 538 -13.78 20.19 -19.51
C GLN A 538 -13.45 21.67 -19.79
N ASP A 539 -13.47 22.52 -18.76
CA ASP A 539 -13.09 23.94 -18.82
C ASP A 539 -11.58 24.13 -18.46
N GLY A 540 -10.83 23.02 -18.32
CA GLY A 540 -9.45 22.95 -17.82
C GLY A 540 -9.34 22.56 -16.34
N ASP A 541 -8.10 22.34 -15.89
CA ASP A 541 -7.80 22.11 -14.46
C ASP A 541 -7.68 23.44 -13.69
N VAL A 542 -8.08 23.47 -12.41
CA VAL A 542 -8.02 24.68 -11.56
C VAL A 542 -6.63 25.35 -11.53
N VAL A 543 -5.55 24.58 -11.49
CA VAL A 543 -4.16 25.10 -11.48
C VAL A 543 -3.83 25.72 -12.82
N SER A 544 -4.25 25.08 -13.92
CA SER A 544 -4.08 25.64 -15.26
C SER A 544 -4.82 26.97 -15.43
N ARG A 545 -6.04 27.10 -14.87
CA ARG A 545 -6.80 28.35 -14.85
C ARG A 545 -6.13 29.43 -14.02
N LEU A 546 -5.62 29.11 -12.83
CA LEU A 546 -4.87 30.06 -11.99
C LEU A 546 -3.58 30.54 -12.66
N ARG A 547 -2.97 29.69 -13.49
CA ARG A 547 -1.77 30.03 -14.27
C ARG A 547 -2.09 30.90 -15.50
N ALA A 548 -3.22 30.65 -16.17
CA ALA A 548 -3.58 31.28 -17.44
C ALA A 548 -4.39 32.58 -17.29
N SER A 549 -5.22 32.70 -16.24
CA SER A 549 -6.20 33.78 -16.11
C SER A 549 -5.76 34.87 -15.13
N ALA A 550 -5.99 36.13 -15.51
CA ALA A 550 -5.93 37.25 -14.58
C ALA A 550 -7.19 37.33 -13.67
N THR A 551 -8.29 36.67 -14.08
CA THR A 551 -9.59 36.74 -13.41
C THR A 551 -9.68 35.67 -12.32
N ARG A 552 -9.75 36.13 -11.06
CA ARG A 552 -9.77 35.31 -9.84
C ARG A 552 -11.19 35.04 -9.31
N SER A 553 -12.18 35.11 -10.20
CA SER A 553 -13.60 34.84 -9.93
C SER A 553 -14.15 33.86 -10.96
N GLY A 554 -15.26 33.21 -10.60
CA GLY A 554 -15.92 32.21 -11.44
C GLY A 554 -17.21 31.72 -10.79
N GLU A 555 -17.79 30.68 -11.41
CA GLU A 555 -18.96 29.98 -10.89
C GLU A 555 -18.64 29.40 -9.50
N ARG A 556 -19.68 29.31 -8.66
CA ARG A 556 -19.58 28.71 -7.30
C ARG A 556 -20.07 27.28 -7.27
N GLU A 557 -20.59 26.80 -8.39
CA GLU A 557 -21.06 25.46 -8.58
C GLU A 557 -20.42 24.88 -9.83
N ALA A 558 -20.07 23.60 -9.79
CA ALA A 558 -19.60 22.88 -10.96
C ALA A 558 -20.16 21.47 -10.96
N TYR A 559 -20.46 20.96 -12.16
CA TYR A 559 -20.84 19.58 -12.39
C TYR A 559 -19.96 18.98 -13.49
N ASP A 560 -19.38 17.82 -13.21
CA ASP A 560 -18.45 17.13 -14.10
C ASP A 560 -18.76 15.62 -14.16
N LEU A 561 -19.11 15.15 -15.35
CA LEU A 561 -19.45 13.74 -15.57
C LEU A 561 -18.26 12.80 -15.43
N SER A 562 -17.04 13.29 -15.68
CA SER A 562 -15.80 12.51 -15.56
C SER A 562 -15.33 12.38 -14.12
N GLY A 563 -15.94 13.11 -13.19
CA GLY A 563 -15.55 13.13 -11.78
C GLY A 563 -14.26 13.92 -11.55
N LEU A 564 -13.94 14.88 -12.42
CA LEU A 564 -12.69 15.65 -12.33
C LEU A 564 -12.93 17.13 -11.99
N ALA A 565 -14.07 17.47 -11.39
CA ALA A 565 -14.34 18.84 -10.95
C ALA A 565 -13.30 19.29 -9.92
N SER A 566 -12.94 20.58 -9.97
CA SER A 566 -11.97 21.18 -9.06
C SER A 566 -12.37 22.59 -8.64
N ALA A 567 -11.80 23.08 -7.54
CA ALA A 567 -12.10 24.40 -7.00
C ALA A 567 -10.87 25.05 -6.36
N ALA A 568 -10.92 26.37 -6.16
CA ALA A 568 -9.90 27.12 -5.41
C ALA A 568 -10.54 28.07 -4.41
N LEU A 569 -10.02 28.08 -3.17
CA LEU A 569 -10.26 29.12 -2.17
C LEU A 569 -9.07 30.08 -2.17
N LEU A 570 -9.31 31.39 -2.33
CA LEU A 570 -8.28 32.41 -2.50
C LEU A 570 -8.26 33.39 -1.33
N TYR A 571 -7.08 33.55 -0.73
CA TYR A 571 -6.80 34.41 0.42
C TYR A 571 -5.76 35.47 0.04
N PRO A 572 -6.18 36.64 -0.50
CA PRO A 572 -5.27 37.72 -0.82
C PRO A 572 -4.72 38.35 0.47
N MET A 573 -3.41 38.58 0.49
CA MET A 573 -2.66 39.06 1.64
C MET A 573 -1.63 40.11 1.23
N ARG A 574 -1.49 41.15 2.05
CA ARG A 574 -0.35 42.06 2.00
C ARG A 574 0.39 41.96 3.33
N LEU A 575 1.63 41.49 3.26
CA LEU A 575 2.48 41.21 4.42
C LEU A 575 3.59 42.26 4.52
N ALA A 576 3.68 42.94 5.65
CA ALA A 576 4.83 43.78 6.00
C ALA A 576 6.12 42.93 6.16
N PRO A 577 7.31 43.53 6.14
CA PRO A 577 8.56 42.81 6.41
C PRO A 577 8.49 42.07 7.75
N GLY A 578 8.74 40.75 7.73
CA GLY A 578 8.67 39.89 8.92
C GLY A 578 7.25 39.52 9.39
N GLU A 579 6.18 40.03 8.74
CA GLU A 579 4.80 39.67 9.10
C GLU A 579 4.48 38.24 8.66
N SER A 580 3.78 37.50 9.54
CA SER A 580 3.12 36.24 9.20
C SER A 580 1.60 36.41 9.25
N ARG A 581 0.89 35.74 8.34
CA ARG A 581 -0.56 35.52 8.45
C ARG A 581 -0.88 34.04 8.28
N GLU A 582 -2.01 33.63 8.84
CA GLU A 582 -2.44 32.24 8.85
C GLU A 582 -3.84 32.07 8.25
N VAL A 583 -3.98 30.99 7.49
CA VAL A 583 -5.25 30.45 7.04
C VAL A 583 -5.41 29.07 7.67
N ALA A 584 -6.58 28.77 8.24
CA ALA A 584 -6.87 27.44 8.77
C ALA A 584 -8.10 26.82 8.09
N LEU A 585 -8.00 25.54 7.76
CA LEU A 585 -9.08 24.72 7.23
C LEU A 585 -9.46 23.62 8.21
N TYR A 586 -10.75 23.35 8.26
CA TYR A 586 -11.37 22.20 8.88
C TYR A 586 -11.85 21.26 7.78
N LEU A 587 -11.37 20.01 7.81
CA LEU A 587 -11.71 18.96 6.86
C LEU A 587 -12.46 17.85 7.63
N PRO A 588 -13.81 17.83 7.60
CA PRO A 588 -14.58 16.77 8.23
C PRO A 588 -14.24 15.42 7.60
N GLN A 589 -14.14 14.38 8.42
CA GLN A 589 -14.08 13.00 7.93
C GLN A 589 -15.50 12.40 7.91
N ASP A 590 -15.77 11.61 6.87
CA ASP A 590 -17.02 10.93 6.51
C ASP A 590 -18.29 11.31 7.29
N GLY A 591 -19.01 12.34 6.81
CA GLY A 591 -20.33 12.70 7.35
C GLY A 591 -20.33 13.57 8.61
N ALA A 592 -19.16 13.99 9.11
CA ALA A 592 -19.10 14.95 10.22
C ALA A 592 -19.65 16.34 9.83
N ASP A 593 -20.37 16.96 10.77
CA ASP A 593 -20.93 18.30 10.60
C ASP A 593 -19.85 19.39 10.49
N ASP A 594 -20.26 20.53 9.94
CA ASP A 594 -19.47 21.77 9.95
C ASP A 594 -19.06 22.17 11.39
N PRO A 595 -17.94 22.88 11.57
CA PRO A 595 -17.49 23.28 12.90
C PRO A 595 -18.43 24.34 13.51
N PRO A 596 -18.54 24.38 14.84
CA PRO A 596 -19.43 25.31 15.53
C PRO A 596 -18.98 26.78 15.47
N SER A 597 -17.71 27.07 15.19
CA SER A 597 -17.13 28.42 15.12
C SER A 597 -16.09 28.57 14.01
N ILE A 598 -16.01 29.77 13.43
CA ILE A 598 -15.06 30.18 12.38
C ILE A 598 -14.08 31.18 13.03
N ASP A 599 -13.11 30.66 13.78
CA ASP A 599 -12.05 31.46 14.42
C ASP A 599 -10.68 30.79 14.19
N PRO A 600 -9.74 31.44 13.48
CA PRO A 600 -8.39 30.90 13.28
C PRO A 600 -7.62 30.67 14.58
N ALA A 601 -7.87 31.47 15.62
CA ALA A 601 -7.23 31.28 16.93
C ALA A 601 -7.64 29.95 17.58
N GLN A 602 -8.80 29.39 17.20
CA GLN A 602 -9.23 28.07 17.62
C GLN A 602 -8.31 26.97 17.11
N ALA A 603 -7.82 27.06 15.87
CA ALA A 603 -6.94 26.05 15.28
C ALA A 603 -5.59 25.97 16.03
N ALA A 604 -5.05 27.11 16.47
CA ALA A 604 -3.83 27.14 17.27
C ALA A 604 -4.04 26.44 18.63
N ARG A 605 -5.14 26.74 19.32
CA ARG A 605 -5.49 26.07 20.60
C ARG A 605 -5.64 24.56 20.44
N TRP A 606 -6.34 24.12 19.40
CA TRP A 606 -6.50 22.69 19.11
C TRP A 606 -5.18 22.00 18.83
N GLN A 607 -4.22 22.67 18.18
CA GLN A 607 -2.89 22.09 17.98
C GLN A 607 -2.15 21.88 19.31
N ASP A 608 -2.18 22.88 20.20
CA ASP A 608 -1.54 22.79 21.51
C ASP A 608 -2.18 21.71 22.39
N GLU A 609 -3.52 21.60 22.36
CA GLU A 609 -4.28 20.55 23.03
C GLU A 609 -3.96 19.16 22.45
N THR A 610 -3.92 19.03 21.12
CA THR A 610 -3.53 17.78 20.44
C THR A 610 -2.11 17.36 20.82
N ALA A 611 -1.18 18.31 20.88
CA ALA A 611 0.19 18.05 21.32
C ALA A 611 0.26 17.59 22.77
N ALA A 612 -0.51 18.22 23.69
CA ALA A 612 -0.58 17.79 25.08
C ALA A 612 -1.14 16.36 25.21
N GLN A 613 -2.18 16.01 24.45
CA GLN A 613 -2.76 14.67 24.42
C GLN A 613 -1.77 13.62 23.92
N TRP A 614 -1.02 13.92 22.85
CA TRP A 614 0.00 13.01 22.36
C TRP A 614 1.16 12.85 23.35
N ARG A 615 1.61 13.90 24.02
CA ARG A 615 2.63 13.77 25.08
C ARG A 615 2.15 12.84 26.20
N ASP A 616 0.92 13.00 26.67
CA ASP A 616 0.33 12.10 27.70
C ASP A 616 0.31 10.63 27.27
N LYS A 617 -0.05 10.37 26.00
CA LYS A 617 -0.07 9.00 25.44
C LYS A 617 1.32 8.39 25.26
N LEU A 618 2.33 9.19 24.92
CA LEU A 618 3.66 8.72 24.51
C LEU A 618 4.69 8.74 25.66
N ASP A 619 4.49 9.54 26.71
CA ASP A 619 5.46 9.74 27.80
C ASP A 619 5.27 8.80 29.00
N ARG A 620 4.46 7.73 28.88
CA ARG A 620 4.30 6.69 29.92
C ARG A 620 5.62 5.97 30.22
N VAL A 621 6.47 5.80 29.21
CA VAL A 621 7.85 5.32 29.33
C VAL A 621 8.81 6.45 28.98
N LYS A 622 9.78 6.72 29.88
CA LYS A 622 10.74 7.81 29.70
C LYS A 622 12.15 7.24 29.54
N LEU A 623 12.67 7.39 28.32
CA LEU A 623 14.04 7.07 27.97
C LEU A 623 14.79 8.39 27.81
N ARG A 624 15.83 8.62 28.62
CA ARG A 624 16.73 9.76 28.46
C ARG A 624 18.09 9.23 28.06
N VAL A 625 18.61 9.81 26.99
CA VAL A 625 19.85 9.42 26.33
C VAL A 625 20.63 10.69 25.96
N PRO A 626 21.95 10.62 25.74
CA PRO A 626 22.68 11.75 25.19
C PRO A 626 22.25 12.06 23.75
N ALA A 627 22.62 13.25 23.25
CA ALA A 627 22.21 13.75 21.93
C ALA A 627 22.40 12.76 20.77
N GLN A 628 23.48 11.99 20.80
CA GLN A 628 23.78 10.95 19.79
C GLN A 628 22.78 9.77 19.79
N GLY A 629 22.05 9.55 20.87
CA GLY A 629 20.98 8.56 20.95
C GLY A 629 19.57 9.14 20.78
N GLN A 630 19.44 10.46 20.70
CA GLN A 630 18.12 11.11 20.73
C GLN A 630 17.22 10.69 19.58
N HIS A 631 17.78 10.51 18.37
CA HIS A 631 17.03 10.03 17.20
C HIS A 631 16.39 8.64 17.43
N VAL A 632 17.01 7.78 18.25
CA VAL A 632 16.45 6.47 18.62
C VAL A 632 15.18 6.64 19.47
N VAL A 633 15.22 7.56 20.44
CA VAL A 633 14.07 7.78 21.34
C VAL A 633 12.96 8.55 20.63
N ASP A 634 13.29 9.54 19.80
CA ASP A 634 12.31 10.31 19.03
C ASP A 634 11.59 9.42 18.02
N THR A 635 12.34 8.58 17.29
CA THR A 635 11.74 7.60 16.37
C THR A 635 10.88 6.58 17.11
N LEU A 636 11.26 6.15 18.32
CA LEU A 636 10.47 5.20 19.10
C LEU A 636 9.12 5.80 19.52
N ARG A 637 9.11 7.09 19.90
CA ARG A 637 7.88 7.82 20.23
C ARG A 637 7.01 8.04 19.00
N THR A 638 7.60 8.37 17.86
CA THR A 638 6.87 8.49 16.59
C THR A 638 6.29 7.14 16.15
N GLY A 639 7.05 6.05 16.24
CA GLY A 639 6.59 4.70 15.92
C GLY A 639 5.41 4.26 16.80
N LEU A 640 5.46 4.55 18.11
CA LEU A 640 4.32 4.34 19.01
C LEU A 640 3.09 5.15 18.57
N ALA A 641 3.27 6.41 18.20
CA ALA A 641 2.16 7.23 17.68
C ALA A 641 1.58 6.64 16.39
N HIS A 642 2.42 6.21 15.45
CA HIS A 642 1.98 5.59 14.19
C HIS A 642 1.22 4.29 14.41
N MET A 643 1.65 3.44 15.36
CA MET A 643 0.91 2.23 15.75
C MET A 643 -0.49 2.58 16.29
N LEU A 644 -0.61 3.61 17.13
CA LEU A 644 -1.88 4.06 17.71
C LEU A 644 -2.79 4.75 16.68
N ILE A 645 -2.23 5.51 15.75
CA ILE A 645 -2.99 6.16 14.69
C ILE A 645 -3.50 5.12 13.70
N SER A 646 -2.68 4.12 13.36
CA SER A 646 -3.03 3.16 12.30
C SER A 646 -4.19 2.23 12.66
N ARG A 647 -4.46 2.01 13.95
CA ARG A 647 -5.58 1.18 14.40
C ARG A 647 -6.96 1.81 14.13
N VAL A 648 -7.98 0.96 13.97
CA VAL A 648 -9.40 1.36 13.80
C VAL A 648 -10.21 0.73 14.94
N GLY A 649 -10.60 1.54 15.92
CA GLY A 649 -11.09 1.02 17.20
C GLY A 649 -10.10 -0.05 17.74
N PRO A 650 -10.54 -1.26 18.09
CA PRO A 650 -9.65 -2.30 18.60
C PRO A 650 -8.73 -2.91 17.54
N ARG A 651 -8.96 -2.65 16.25
CA ARG A 651 -8.28 -3.34 15.14
C ARG A 651 -6.86 -2.81 14.98
N LEU A 652 -5.87 -3.59 15.41
CA LEU A 652 -4.46 -3.33 15.08
C LEU A 652 -4.18 -3.74 13.64
N GLN A 653 -3.73 -2.80 12.82
CA GLN A 653 -3.44 -3.02 11.40
C GLN A 653 -2.11 -2.37 10.99
N PRO A 654 -1.35 -2.99 10.08
CA PRO A 654 -0.05 -2.50 9.62
C PRO A 654 -0.13 -1.25 8.74
N GLY A 655 -1.28 -0.95 8.17
CA GLY A 655 -1.42 0.16 7.24
C GLY A 655 -2.84 0.70 7.19
N THR A 656 -3.00 1.94 6.72
CA THR A 656 -4.32 2.58 6.59
C THR A 656 -4.83 2.56 5.15
N ARG A 657 -3.97 2.24 4.18
CA ARG A 657 -4.27 2.17 2.74
C ARG A 657 -4.15 0.74 2.24
N SER A 658 -2.94 0.33 1.86
CA SER A 658 -2.66 -0.94 1.17
C SER A 658 -2.96 -2.15 2.06
N TYR A 659 -2.71 -2.03 3.36
CA TYR A 659 -2.89 -3.09 4.35
C TYR A 659 -3.89 -2.70 5.46
N ALA A 660 -5.08 -2.24 5.09
CA ALA A 660 -6.13 -1.87 6.04
C ALA A 660 -6.93 -3.08 6.56
N ARG A 661 -6.25 -4.07 7.14
CA ARG A 661 -6.85 -5.25 7.79
C ARG A 661 -6.11 -5.58 9.09
N ALA A 662 -6.76 -6.30 10.00
CA ALA A 662 -6.10 -6.74 11.22
C ALA A 662 -5.50 -8.13 11.01
N TRP A 663 -4.19 -8.21 10.75
CA TRP A 663 -3.46 -9.49 10.74
C TRP A 663 -3.09 -9.88 12.16
N ILE A 664 -3.27 -11.14 12.55
CA ILE A 664 -2.91 -11.58 13.90
C ILE A 664 -1.40 -11.51 14.15
N ARG A 665 -0.59 -11.80 13.12
CA ARG A 665 0.86 -11.61 13.13
C ARG A 665 1.28 -10.21 13.52
N ASP A 666 0.78 -9.24 12.76
CA ASP A 666 1.06 -7.83 12.97
C ASP A 666 0.52 -7.41 14.34
N GLY A 667 -0.70 -7.82 14.69
CA GLY A 667 -1.33 -7.55 15.98
C GLY A 667 -0.54 -8.09 17.17
N ALA A 668 0.04 -9.29 17.08
CA ALA A 668 0.88 -9.89 18.11
C ALA A 668 2.17 -9.08 18.33
N MET A 669 2.81 -8.63 17.24
CA MET A 669 4.06 -7.86 17.31
C MET A 669 3.80 -6.41 17.75
N ILE A 670 2.80 -5.74 17.17
CA ILE A 670 2.33 -4.42 17.60
C ILE A 670 1.92 -4.46 19.08
N GLY A 671 1.18 -5.51 19.49
CA GLY A 671 0.73 -5.73 20.86
C GLY A 671 1.87 -5.83 21.87
N GLU A 672 2.92 -6.61 21.61
CA GLU A 672 4.08 -6.70 22.52
C GLU A 672 4.82 -5.36 22.65
N GLY A 673 4.95 -4.60 21.56
CA GLY A 673 5.49 -3.24 21.60
C GLY A 673 4.63 -2.29 22.44
N LEU A 674 3.31 -2.34 22.29
CA LEU A 674 2.35 -1.56 23.08
C LEU A 674 2.43 -1.89 24.57
N LEU A 675 2.48 -3.17 24.93
CA LEU A 675 2.59 -3.64 26.31
C LEU A 675 3.86 -3.10 26.98
N ARG A 676 5.01 -3.15 26.29
CA ARG A 676 6.28 -2.61 26.81
C ARG A 676 6.27 -1.08 26.96
N MET A 677 5.47 -0.40 26.15
CA MET A 677 5.26 1.05 26.21
C MET A 677 4.14 1.48 27.18
N GLY A 678 3.55 0.55 27.93
CA GLY A 678 2.49 0.85 28.91
C GLY A 678 1.15 1.18 28.25
N ARG A 679 0.85 0.55 27.11
CA ARG A 679 -0.44 0.62 26.41
C ARG A 679 -1.16 -0.73 26.42
N GLU A 680 -1.19 -1.37 27.59
CA GLU A 680 -1.97 -2.59 27.84
C GLU A 680 -3.46 -2.40 27.51
N ASP A 681 -3.98 -1.18 27.65
CA ASP A 681 -5.35 -0.82 27.28
C ASP A 681 -5.67 -1.17 25.82
N VAL A 682 -4.73 -0.95 24.90
CA VAL A 682 -4.91 -1.19 23.47
C VAL A 682 -4.72 -2.67 23.14
N ALA A 683 -3.73 -3.33 23.75
CA ALA A 683 -3.49 -4.76 23.53
C ALA A 683 -4.65 -5.63 24.03
N GLU A 684 -5.25 -5.29 25.18
CA GLU A 684 -6.46 -5.95 25.69
C GLU A 684 -7.67 -5.72 24.77
N GLU A 685 -7.87 -4.50 24.28
CA GLU A 685 -8.97 -4.17 23.36
C GLU A 685 -8.90 -5.02 22.09
N PHE A 686 -7.71 -5.13 21.50
CA PHE A 686 -7.45 -5.96 20.33
C PHE A 686 -7.73 -7.43 20.60
N LEU A 687 -7.20 -7.97 21.71
CA LEU A 687 -7.38 -9.39 22.05
C LEU A 687 -8.86 -9.76 22.22
N ARG A 688 -9.62 -8.94 22.97
CA ARG A 688 -11.06 -9.15 23.20
C ARG A 688 -11.85 -9.09 21.89
N TRP A 689 -11.43 -8.26 20.95
CA TRP A 689 -12.07 -8.12 19.65
C TRP A 689 -11.68 -9.24 18.67
N TYR A 690 -10.41 -9.67 18.65
CA TYR A 690 -9.89 -10.60 17.66
C TYR A 690 -10.25 -12.05 17.94
N ALA A 691 -10.10 -12.52 19.19
CA ALA A 691 -10.28 -13.93 19.55
C ALA A 691 -11.64 -14.52 19.12
N PRO A 692 -12.78 -13.79 19.19
CA PRO A 692 -14.07 -14.26 18.71
C PRO A 692 -14.16 -14.60 17.20
N TYR A 693 -13.22 -14.14 16.37
CA TYR A 693 -13.19 -14.45 14.93
C TYR A 693 -12.56 -15.82 14.60
N GLN A 694 -12.07 -16.55 15.60
CA GLN A 694 -11.62 -17.94 15.43
C GLN A 694 -12.74 -18.81 14.83
N PHE A 695 -12.40 -19.59 13.80
CA PHE A 695 -13.35 -20.50 13.17
C PHE A 695 -13.77 -21.63 14.14
N ASP A 696 -14.94 -22.22 13.93
CA ASP A 696 -15.48 -23.26 14.82
C ASP A 696 -14.56 -24.47 15.00
N ASN A 697 -13.77 -24.81 13.97
CA ASN A 697 -12.80 -25.90 13.98
C ASN A 697 -11.49 -25.57 14.72
N GLY A 698 -11.37 -24.38 15.30
CA GLY A 698 -10.18 -23.92 16.02
C GLY A 698 -9.14 -23.21 15.17
N LYS A 699 -9.31 -23.16 13.85
CA LYS A 699 -8.46 -22.37 12.97
C LYS A 699 -8.53 -20.89 13.36
N VAL A 700 -7.37 -20.27 13.53
CA VAL A 700 -7.27 -18.81 13.70
C VAL A 700 -7.15 -18.19 12.31
N PRO A 701 -8.00 -17.21 11.94
CA PRO A 701 -7.85 -16.50 10.67
C PRO A 701 -6.50 -15.78 10.62
N CYS A 702 -5.89 -15.65 9.43
CA CYS A 702 -4.66 -14.87 9.31
C CYS A 702 -4.91 -13.37 9.44
N CYS A 703 -6.08 -12.91 8.96
CA CYS A 703 -6.53 -11.55 9.14
C CYS A 703 -8.05 -11.43 9.28
N VAL A 704 -8.49 -10.30 9.83
CA VAL A 704 -9.89 -9.93 10.01
C VAL A 704 -10.09 -8.50 9.52
N ASP A 705 -11.15 -8.28 8.74
CA ASP A 705 -11.64 -6.95 8.39
C ASP A 705 -13.17 -6.87 8.43
N ASP A 706 -13.75 -5.83 7.86
CA ASP A 706 -15.20 -5.60 7.87
C ASP A 706 -16.00 -6.73 7.19
N ARG A 707 -15.33 -7.61 6.45
CA ARG A 707 -15.90 -8.80 5.81
C ARG A 707 -15.94 -10.01 6.74
N GLY A 708 -15.22 -9.98 7.87
CA GLY A 708 -15.09 -11.08 8.83
C GLY A 708 -13.76 -11.85 8.71
N SER A 709 -13.74 -13.08 9.23
CA SER A 709 -12.56 -13.96 9.29
C SER A 709 -12.06 -14.37 7.91
N ASP A 710 -10.80 -14.10 7.59
CA ASP A 710 -10.18 -14.53 6.32
C ASP A 710 -9.80 -16.03 6.38
N PRO A 711 -10.23 -16.85 5.39
CA PRO A 711 -10.01 -18.28 5.39
C PRO A 711 -8.66 -18.70 4.77
N VAL A 712 -7.80 -17.78 4.33
CA VAL A 712 -6.49 -18.14 3.75
C VAL A 712 -5.62 -18.85 4.80
N PRO A 713 -4.99 -20.00 4.48
CA PRO A 713 -4.08 -20.67 5.41
C PRO A 713 -2.74 -19.91 5.59
N GLU A 714 -2.50 -19.45 6.81
CA GLU A 714 -1.18 -19.06 7.34
C GLU A 714 -1.04 -19.72 8.72
N ASN A 715 -0.09 -20.64 8.87
CA ASN A 715 -0.11 -21.55 10.02
C ASN A 715 0.60 -20.98 11.27
N ASP A 716 1.24 -19.82 11.16
CA ASP A 716 1.74 -18.98 12.26
C ASP A 716 0.62 -18.45 13.17
N SER A 717 -0.54 -18.14 12.58
CA SER A 717 -1.67 -17.42 13.19
C SER A 717 -2.14 -17.99 14.54
N HIS A 718 -2.12 -19.31 14.68
CA HIS A 718 -2.53 -20.01 15.91
C HIS A 718 -1.59 -19.71 17.08
N GLY A 719 -0.27 -19.78 16.81
CA GLY A 719 0.74 -19.48 17.81
C GLY A 719 0.75 -18.01 18.21
N GLU A 720 0.48 -17.13 17.26
CA GLU A 720 0.40 -15.67 17.46
C GLU A 720 -0.79 -15.27 18.35
N LEU A 721 -1.96 -15.90 18.19
CA LEU A 721 -3.09 -15.69 19.09
C LEU A 721 -2.77 -16.12 20.52
N ILE A 722 -2.21 -17.32 20.70
CA ILE A 722 -1.87 -17.84 22.03
C ILE A 722 -0.78 -16.98 22.69
N PHE A 723 0.21 -16.55 21.92
CA PHE A 723 1.24 -15.60 22.37
C PHE A 723 0.62 -14.28 22.85
N THR A 724 -0.32 -13.71 22.08
CA THR A 724 -1.01 -12.46 22.45
C THR A 724 -1.78 -12.62 23.77
N VAL A 725 -2.47 -13.75 23.98
CA VAL A 725 -3.14 -14.06 25.26
C VAL A 725 -2.15 -14.11 26.41
N ALA A 726 -1.03 -14.81 26.24
CA ALA A 726 -0.01 -14.94 27.28
C ALA A 726 0.65 -13.61 27.62
N GLU A 727 1.04 -12.82 26.61
CA GLU A 727 1.67 -11.50 26.82
C GLU A 727 0.74 -10.53 27.54
N VAL A 728 -0.53 -10.44 27.13
CA VAL A 728 -1.51 -9.58 27.83
C VAL A 728 -1.56 -9.96 29.32
N TYR A 729 -1.70 -11.25 29.63
CA TYR A 729 -1.73 -11.70 31.02
C TYR A 729 -0.42 -11.46 31.78
N ARG A 730 0.76 -11.64 31.15
CA ARG A 730 2.07 -11.38 31.78
C ARG A 730 2.17 -9.95 32.30
N TYR A 731 1.59 -8.99 31.57
CA TYR A 731 1.67 -7.56 31.87
C TYR A 731 0.53 -7.05 32.76
N THR A 732 -0.69 -7.59 32.61
CA THR A 732 -1.88 -7.06 33.30
C THR A 732 -2.29 -7.89 34.51
N ARG A 733 -1.95 -9.20 34.50
CA ARG A 733 -2.36 -10.20 35.49
C ARG A 733 -3.89 -10.31 35.62
N ASP A 734 -4.65 -9.91 34.60
CA ASP A 734 -6.11 -10.07 34.56
C ASP A 734 -6.48 -11.54 34.34
N LYS A 735 -6.72 -12.24 35.46
CA LYS A 735 -7.12 -13.65 35.44
C LYS A 735 -8.51 -13.86 34.83
N ALA A 736 -9.43 -12.89 34.94
CA ALA A 736 -10.77 -13.03 34.40
C ALA A 736 -10.76 -12.97 32.86
N LEU A 737 -9.94 -12.09 32.28
CA LEU A 737 -9.67 -12.10 30.85
C LEU A 737 -8.98 -13.40 30.43
N LEU A 738 -7.96 -13.85 31.17
CA LEU A 738 -7.28 -15.12 30.84
C LEU A 738 -8.25 -16.30 30.81
N GLU A 739 -9.15 -16.40 31.79
CA GLU A 739 -10.19 -17.43 31.86
C GLU A 739 -11.15 -17.36 30.68
N SER A 740 -11.54 -16.16 30.23
CA SER A 740 -12.42 -16.01 29.07
C SER A 740 -11.73 -16.34 27.74
N MET A 741 -10.40 -16.23 27.67
CA MET A 741 -9.62 -16.58 26.49
C MET A 741 -9.29 -18.08 26.40
N TRP A 742 -9.42 -18.83 27.50
CA TRP A 742 -9.06 -20.26 27.55
C TRP A 742 -9.68 -21.12 26.43
N PRO A 743 -10.99 -21.00 26.10
CA PRO A 743 -11.58 -21.81 25.03
C PRO A 743 -10.92 -21.57 23.66
N HIS A 744 -10.42 -20.35 23.41
CA HIS A 744 -9.75 -20.02 22.16
C HIS A 744 -8.35 -20.65 22.10
N VAL A 745 -7.62 -20.64 23.22
CA VAL A 745 -6.31 -21.28 23.35
C VAL A 745 -6.42 -22.79 23.16
N GLU A 746 -7.37 -23.44 23.84
CA GLU A 746 -7.58 -24.88 23.75
C GLU A 746 -7.91 -25.32 22.31
N LYS A 747 -8.84 -24.61 21.65
CA LYS A 747 -9.19 -24.90 20.25
C LYS A 747 -8.05 -24.64 19.27
N ALA A 748 -7.25 -23.58 19.48
CA ALA A 748 -6.10 -23.29 18.63
C ALA A 748 -5.04 -24.40 18.75
N VAL A 749 -4.76 -24.87 19.97
CA VAL A 749 -3.84 -26.00 20.19
C VAL A 749 -4.37 -27.28 19.54
N ALA A 750 -5.67 -27.58 19.70
CA ALA A 750 -6.28 -28.75 19.08
C ALA A 750 -6.15 -28.73 17.54
N TYR A 751 -6.36 -27.58 16.91
CA TYR A 751 -6.19 -27.41 15.48
C TYR A 751 -4.71 -27.50 15.05
N MET A 752 -3.79 -26.92 15.81
CA MET A 752 -2.35 -27.09 15.58
C MET A 752 -1.92 -28.55 15.68
N ASP A 753 -2.48 -29.31 16.61
CA ASP A 753 -2.27 -30.76 16.74
C ASP A 753 -2.78 -31.51 15.50
N GLU A 754 -3.98 -31.18 15.00
CA GLU A 754 -4.52 -31.75 13.75
C GLU A 754 -3.56 -31.52 12.57
N LEU A 755 -3.11 -30.28 12.39
CA LEU A 755 -2.20 -29.88 11.32
C LEU A 755 -0.84 -30.60 11.39
N ARG A 756 -0.15 -30.59 12.54
CA ARG A 756 1.17 -31.25 12.64
C ARG A 756 1.06 -32.76 12.50
N LEU A 757 -0.05 -33.36 12.96
CA LEU A 757 -0.26 -34.80 12.87
C LEU A 757 -0.58 -35.24 11.44
N SER A 758 -1.22 -34.40 10.62
CA SER A 758 -1.39 -34.67 9.18
C SER A 758 -0.06 -34.74 8.44
N GLU A 759 0.95 -33.99 8.91
CA GLU A 759 2.31 -34.04 8.37
C GLU A 759 3.18 -35.16 8.98
N ARG A 760 2.76 -35.72 10.11
CA ARG A 760 3.48 -36.78 10.83
C ARG A 760 3.20 -38.18 10.26
N THR A 761 3.32 -38.34 8.94
CA THR A 761 3.00 -39.60 8.24
C THR A 761 4.22 -40.27 7.60
N PRO A 762 4.23 -41.61 7.43
CA PRO A 762 5.27 -42.29 6.66
C PRO A 762 5.36 -41.80 5.21
N ALA A 763 4.23 -41.38 4.61
CA ALA A 763 4.18 -40.86 3.25
C ALA A 763 4.93 -39.53 3.13
N ASN A 764 4.66 -38.57 4.02
CA ASN A 764 5.36 -37.28 3.99
C ASN A 764 6.84 -37.44 4.33
N ARG A 765 7.17 -38.32 5.29
CA ARG A 765 8.58 -38.66 5.57
C ARG A 765 9.31 -39.23 4.36
N ALA A 766 8.65 -40.08 3.57
CA ALA A 766 9.23 -40.68 2.37
C ALA A 766 9.38 -39.65 1.23
N LEU A 767 8.46 -38.69 1.13
CA LEU A 767 8.53 -37.59 0.17
C LEU A 767 9.70 -36.65 0.50
N ASN A 768 9.77 -36.18 1.74
CA ASN A 768 10.89 -35.41 2.27
C ASN A 768 10.92 -35.56 3.80
N PRO A 769 12.02 -36.07 4.40
CA PRO A 769 12.10 -36.22 5.85
C PRO A 769 11.95 -34.90 6.63
N ALA A 770 12.17 -33.75 5.99
CA ALA A 770 11.97 -32.43 6.58
C ALA A 770 10.48 -32.01 6.66
N PHE A 771 9.55 -32.71 6.02
CA PHE A 771 8.11 -32.39 6.17
C PHE A 771 7.51 -33.02 7.44
N TYR A 772 8.16 -34.05 7.97
CA TYR A 772 7.57 -34.91 8.99
C TYR A 772 7.28 -34.16 10.31
N GLY A 773 5.99 -34.03 10.64
CA GLY A 773 5.52 -33.45 11.90
C GLY A 773 5.58 -31.92 11.97
N MET A 774 5.83 -31.26 10.85
CA MET A 774 5.83 -29.80 10.73
C MET A 774 4.40 -29.27 10.58
N MET A 775 4.19 -27.96 10.70
CA MET A 775 2.98 -27.33 10.18
C MET A 775 2.93 -27.49 8.65
N PRO A 776 1.76 -27.80 8.04
CA PRO A 776 1.62 -27.98 6.60
C PRO A 776 2.04 -26.75 5.79
N ALA A 777 2.29 -26.97 4.50
CA ALA A 777 2.63 -25.90 3.58
C ALA A 777 1.55 -24.80 3.54
N SER A 778 1.97 -23.55 3.70
CA SER A 778 1.11 -22.37 3.71
C SER A 778 1.77 -21.23 2.92
N ILE A 779 1.05 -20.13 2.65
CA ILE A 779 1.67 -18.96 2.02
C ILE A 779 2.59 -18.19 2.97
N SER A 780 2.53 -18.49 4.28
CA SER A 780 3.33 -18.02 5.43
C SER A 780 3.80 -16.58 5.32
N HIS A 781 3.25 -15.68 6.14
CA HIS A 781 3.65 -14.27 6.21
C HIS A 781 3.81 -13.59 4.84
N GLU A 782 3.01 -14.05 3.87
CA GLU A 782 3.00 -13.67 2.45
C GLU A 782 4.30 -13.97 1.66
N GLY A 783 5.31 -14.58 2.30
CA GLY A 783 6.61 -14.91 1.71
C GLY A 783 6.55 -15.99 0.61
N TYR A 784 5.55 -16.87 0.68
CA TYR A 784 5.37 -18.01 -0.22
C TYR A 784 4.02 -17.99 -0.97
N SER A 785 3.48 -16.79 -1.21
CA SER A 785 2.23 -16.59 -1.96
C SER A 785 2.24 -17.08 -3.42
N ALA A 786 3.41 -17.22 -4.03
CA ALA A 786 3.54 -17.81 -5.37
C ALA A 786 3.31 -19.34 -5.36
N LYS A 787 3.66 -20.01 -4.26
CA LYS A 787 3.46 -21.44 -4.01
C LYS A 787 3.66 -21.74 -2.53
N PRO A 788 2.65 -22.26 -1.81
CA PRO A 788 2.77 -22.61 -0.39
C PRO A 788 3.95 -23.52 -0.07
N MET A 789 4.61 -23.29 1.08
CA MET A 789 5.81 -24.02 1.55
C MET A 789 5.74 -24.36 3.05
N HIS A 790 6.48 -25.38 3.50
CA HIS A 790 6.70 -25.68 4.92
C HIS A 790 7.70 -24.67 5.52
N SER A 791 7.15 -23.51 5.86
CA SER A 791 7.88 -22.36 6.38
C SER A 791 8.34 -22.55 7.83
N TYR A 792 9.61 -22.28 8.14
CA TYR A 792 10.10 -22.31 9.51
C TYR A 792 9.56 -21.15 10.35
N TRP A 793 9.10 -20.05 9.74
CA TRP A 793 8.35 -18.98 10.41
C TRP A 793 7.11 -19.54 11.13
N ASP A 794 6.24 -20.25 10.41
CA ASP A 794 5.02 -20.85 10.95
C ASP A 794 5.34 -21.79 12.11
N ASN A 795 6.42 -22.56 11.96
CA ASN A 795 6.81 -23.55 12.96
C ASN A 795 7.42 -22.91 14.22
N PHE A 796 8.16 -21.80 14.13
CA PHE A 796 8.64 -21.08 15.31
C PHE A 796 7.51 -20.40 16.08
N TRP A 797 6.52 -19.85 15.38
CA TRP A 797 5.30 -19.34 16.02
C TRP A 797 4.46 -20.43 16.64
N ALA A 798 4.29 -21.57 15.97
CA ALA A 798 3.62 -22.73 16.55
C ALA A 798 4.32 -23.19 17.84
N LEU A 799 5.65 -23.29 17.84
CA LEU A 799 6.42 -23.65 19.04
C LEU A 799 6.23 -22.62 20.16
N ARG A 800 6.23 -21.32 19.82
CA ARG A 800 5.91 -20.26 20.78
C ARG A 800 4.51 -20.44 21.38
N GLY A 801 3.51 -20.71 20.55
CA GLY A 801 2.15 -20.99 20.97
C GLY A 801 2.04 -22.17 21.94
N TYR A 802 2.73 -23.28 21.67
CA TYR A 802 2.76 -24.41 22.61
C TYR A 802 3.42 -24.07 23.95
N LYS A 803 4.52 -23.30 23.94
CA LYS A 803 5.18 -22.84 25.17
C LYS A 803 4.21 -22.00 26.01
N ASP A 804 3.52 -21.06 25.37
CA ASP A 804 2.56 -20.17 26.02
C ASP A 804 1.30 -20.91 26.50
N ALA A 805 0.79 -21.87 25.74
CA ALA A 805 -0.37 -22.67 26.14
C ALA A 805 -0.08 -23.46 27.43
N VAL A 806 1.14 -23.98 27.60
CA VAL A 806 1.57 -24.64 28.84
C VAL A 806 1.55 -23.68 30.02
N GLU A 807 2.10 -22.47 29.87
CA GLU A 807 2.10 -21.46 30.94
C GLU A 807 0.68 -21.00 31.28
N ILE A 808 -0.16 -20.74 30.27
CA ILE A 808 -1.57 -20.36 30.45
C ILE A 808 -2.31 -21.45 31.24
N ALA A 809 -2.16 -22.71 30.85
CA ALA A 809 -2.78 -23.83 31.54
C ALA A 809 -2.32 -23.90 33.01
N GLN A 810 -1.04 -23.69 33.29
CA GLN A 810 -0.49 -23.63 34.66
C GLN A 810 -1.05 -22.45 35.46
N TRP A 811 -1.13 -21.25 34.89
CA TRP A 811 -1.70 -20.08 35.56
C TRP A 811 -3.19 -20.27 35.91
N LEU A 812 -3.91 -21.05 35.11
CA LEU A 812 -5.32 -21.39 35.33
C LEU A 812 -5.52 -22.64 36.20
N GLY A 813 -4.48 -23.37 36.59
CA GLY A 813 -4.58 -24.63 37.35
C GLY A 813 -5.15 -25.80 36.55
N ARG A 814 -4.91 -25.82 35.23
CA ARG A 814 -5.34 -26.84 34.26
C ARG A 814 -4.23 -27.89 34.08
N ASP A 815 -3.93 -28.65 35.14
CA ASP A 815 -2.73 -29.52 35.18
C ASP A 815 -2.74 -30.64 34.12
N VAL A 816 -3.92 -31.14 33.75
CA VAL A 816 -4.07 -32.20 32.73
C VAL A 816 -3.72 -31.64 31.36
N GLU A 817 -4.31 -30.50 31.01
CA GLU A 817 -4.07 -29.81 29.74
C GLU A 817 -2.64 -29.28 29.68
N ALA A 818 -2.09 -28.73 30.77
CA ALA A 818 -0.70 -28.31 30.86
C ALA A 818 0.26 -29.48 30.55
N SER A 819 -0.02 -30.68 31.09
CA SER A 819 0.79 -31.88 30.83
C SER A 819 0.66 -32.35 29.37
N ALA A 820 -0.55 -32.32 28.81
CA ALA A 820 -0.79 -32.69 27.41
C ALA A 820 -0.12 -31.72 26.44
N PHE A 821 -0.27 -30.41 26.67
CA PHE A 821 0.35 -29.36 25.87
C PHE A 821 1.88 -29.41 25.97
N ALA A 822 2.44 -29.75 27.14
CA ALA A 822 3.88 -29.95 27.28
C ALA A 822 4.38 -31.14 26.44
N ALA A 823 3.65 -32.25 26.41
CA ALA A 823 3.99 -33.40 25.58
C ALA A 823 3.91 -33.07 24.06
N ALA A 824 2.89 -32.32 23.64
CA ALA A 824 2.75 -31.85 22.26
C ALA A 824 3.89 -30.88 21.88
N ARG A 825 4.20 -29.90 22.75
CA ARG A 825 5.32 -28.96 22.61
C ARG A 825 6.64 -29.69 22.39
N ASP A 826 6.94 -30.66 23.26
CA ASP A 826 8.22 -31.35 23.25
C ASP A 826 8.35 -32.24 21.99
N GLN A 827 7.29 -32.96 21.61
CA GLN A 827 7.26 -33.72 20.36
C GLN A 827 7.44 -32.83 19.13
N PHE A 828 6.77 -31.69 19.10
CA PHE A 828 6.84 -30.75 17.98
C PHE A 828 8.23 -30.09 17.88
N ARG A 829 8.83 -29.69 19.01
CA ARG A 829 10.21 -29.17 19.06
C ARG A 829 11.21 -30.20 18.51
N ASP A 830 11.08 -31.47 18.92
CA ASP A 830 11.94 -32.54 18.44
C ASP A 830 11.81 -32.78 16.93
N ASP A 831 10.59 -32.70 16.40
CA ASP A 831 10.34 -32.80 14.95
C ASP A 831 10.94 -31.60 14.20
N LEU A 832 10.70 -30.37 14.70
CA LEU A 832 11.23 -29.14 14.13
C LEU A 832 12.75 -29.16 14.02
N TYR A 833 13.45 -29.60 15.06
CA TYR A 833 14.91 -29.62 15.06
C TYR A 833 15.44 -30.71 14.11
N ARG A 834 14.78 -31.88 14.07
CA ARG A 834 15.09 -32.92 13.07
C ARG A 834 14.82 -32.46 11.64
N SER A 835 13.77 -31.67 11.43
CA SER A 835 13.45 -31.04 10.14
C SER A 835 14.56 -30.08 9.71
N LEU A 836 14.95 -29.15 10.59
CA LEU A 836 16.03 -28.19 10.33
C LEU A 836 17.30 -28.93 9.90
N GLU A 837 17.71 -29.93 10.67
CA GLU A 837 18.87 -30.75 10.31
C GLU A 837 18.72 -31.47 8.96
N ALA A 838 17.55 -32.05 8.68
CA ALA A 838 17.29 -32.76 7.44
C ALA A 838 17.32 -31.82 6.23
N ALA A 839 16.70 -30.65 6.33
CA ALA A 839 16.70 -29.62 5.30
C ALA A 839 18.12 -29.07 5.07
N THR A 840 18.85 -28.73 6.13
CA THR A 840 20.23 -28.26 6.07
C THR A 840 21.14 -29.27 5.36
N ARG A 841 21.01 -30.57 5.69
CA ARG A 841 21.77 -31.65 5.03
C ARG A 841 21.36 -31.84 3.57
N ALA A 842 20.07 -31.83 3.27
CA ALA A 842 19.54 -32.04 1.91
C ALA A 842 20.01 -30.93 0.95
N HIS A 843 19.97 -29.67 1.42
CA HIS A 843 20.36 -28.50 0.63
C HIS A 843 21.85 -28.15 0.72
N LYS A 844 22.61 -28.84 1.58
CA LYS A 844 24.05 -28.63 1.79
C LYS A 844 24.39 -27.18 2.18
N ILE A 845 23.64 -26.66 3.14
CA ILE A 845 23.76 -25.30 3.66
C ILE A 845 24.30 -25.31 5.10
N ASP A 846 24.78 -24.18 5.60
CA ASP A 846 25.39 -24.01 6.93
C ASP A 846 24.68 -22.94 7.78
N TYR A 847 23.46 -22.57 7.39
CA TYR A 847 22.57 -21.62 8.04
C TYR A 847 21.18 -22.25 8.27
N LEU A 848 20.33 -21.57 9.04
CA LEU A 848 18.92 -21.94 9.25
C LEU A 848 18.10 -21.53 8.01
N PRO A 849 17.47 -22.48 7.29
CA PRO A 849 16.68 -22.18 6.09
C PRO A 849 15.34 -21.50 6.39
N GLY A 850 14.79 -20.79 5.40
CA GLY A 850 13.45 -20.18 5.46
C GLY A 850 12.31 -21.20 5.34
N ALA A 851 12.41 -22.12 4.37
CA ALA A 851 11.50 -23.25 4.20
C ALA A 851 12.23 -24.58 3.95
N ALA A 852 11.57 -25.69 4.32
CA ALA A 852 12.12 -27.04 4.18
C ALA A 852 12.37 -27.42 2.71
N GLU A 853 11.48 -27.02 1.80
CA GLU A 853 11.54 -27.32 0.36
C GLU A 853 12.70 -26.65 -0.34
N LEU A 854 12.98 -25.39 0.02
CA LEU A 854 13.86 -24.52 -0.77
C LEU A 854 15.27 -24.42 -0.20
N GLY A 855 15.45 -24.59 1.11
CA GLY A 855 16.74 -24.30 1.76
C GLY A 855 17.17 -22.84 1.59
N ASP A 856 16.19 -21.96 1.34
CA ASP A 856 16.37 -20.54 1.06
C ASP A 856 16.89 -19.79 2.29
N PHE A 857 17.57 -18.68 2.03
CA PHE A 857 18.16 -17.87 3.09
C PHE A 857 17.19 -16.75 3.49
N ASP A 858 16.68 -16.81 4.72
CA ASP A 858 15.80 -15.80 5.30
C ASP A 858 16.14 -15.54 6.78
N ALA A 859 17.14 -14.69 7.00
CA ALA A 859 17.55 -14.28 8.34
C ALA A 859 16.48 -13.43 9.05
N THR A 860 15.65 -12.71 8.29
CA THR A 860 14.58 -11.86 8.86
C THR A 860 13.51 -12.73 9.51
N SER A 861 13.07 -13.80 8.85
CA SER A 861 12.15 -14.77 9.46
C SER A 861 12.78 -15.53 10.63
N THR A 862 14.07 -15.85 10.54
CA THR A 862 14.82 -16.55 11.60
C THR A 862 14.87 -15.77 12.91
N THR A 863 14.72 -14.43 12.89
CA THR A 863 14.71 -13.62 14.12
C THR A 863 13.60 -14.01 15.10
N ILE A 864 12.48 -14.54 14.62
CA ILE A 864 11.36 -15.01 15.46
C ILE A 864 11.78 -16.18 16.33
N ALA A 865 12.73 -17.01 15.90
CA ALA A 865 13.27 -18.08 16.73
C ALA A 865 13.97 -17.56 17.99
N LEU A 866 14.51 -16.33 17.94
CA LEU A 866 15.11 -15.65 19.10
C LEU A 866 14.05 -14.90 19.91
N ALA A 867 13.27 -14.04 19.26
CA ALA A 867 12.23 -13.25 19.91
C ALA A 867 11.03 -13.07 18.95
N PRO A 868 9.82 -13.51 19.33
CA PRO A 868 9.44 -14.00 20.67
C PRO A 868 9.79 -15.46 20.98
N GLY A 869 10.26 -16.26 20.02
CA GLY A 869 10.40 -17.72 20.14
C GLY A 869 11.22 -18.20 21.34
N GLY A 870 12.29 -17.49 21.72
CA GLY A 870 13.08 -17.79 22.92
C GLY A 870 13.91 -19.08 22.81
N GLU A 871 14.35 -19.45 21.61
CA GLU A 871 15.09 -20.70 21.35
C GLU A 871 16.62 -20.48 21.28
N GLN A 872 17.10 -19.30 21.66
CA GLN A 872 18.54 -19.02 21.78
C GLN A 872 19.18 -19.94 22.82
N GLY A 873 20.26 -20.63 22.42
CA GLY A 873 20.93 -21.62 23.27
C GLY A 873 20.33 -23.03 23.21
N LEU A 874 19.19 -23.20 22.54
CA LEU A 874 18.60 -24.51 22.22
C LEU A 874 18.80 -24.88 20.74
N LEU A 875 18.68 -23.90 19.84
CA LEU A 875 18.98 -24.08 18.42
C LEU A 875 20.42 -24.54 18.18
N PRO A 876 20.72 -25.23 17.06
CA PRO A 876 22.08 -25.53 16.65
C PRO A 876 22.93 -24.24 16.54
N GLU A 877 23.83 -24.03 17.50
CA GLU A 877 24.54 -22.76 17.70
C GLU A 877 25.31 -22.31 16.45
N ALA A 878 25.97 -23.25 15.78
CA ALA A 878 26.71 -22.98 14.55
C ALA A 878 25.80 -22.47 13.42
N LEU A 879 24.62 -23.09 13.22
CA LEU A 879 23.67 -22.67 12.18
C LEU A 879 23.09 -21.29 12.51
N LEU A 880 22.73 -21.05 13.77
CA LEU A 880 22.22 -19.76 14.24
C LEU A 880 23.26 -18.65 14.00
N HIS A 881 24.49 -18.85 14.48
CA HIS A 881 25.57 -17.88 14.32
C HIS A 881 25.89 -17.60 12.85
N ASN A 882 26.02 -18.65 12.04
CA ASN A 882 26.30 -18.52 10.61
C ASN A 882 25.18 -17.82 9.83
N THR A 883 23.92 -18.00 10.24
CA THR A 883 22.78 -17.29 9.63
C THR A 883 22.97 -15.78 9.75
N PHE A 884 23.27 -15.29 10.95
CA PHE A 884 23.43 -13.86 11.19
C PHE A 884 24.77 -13.31 10.73
N GLU A 885 25.85 -14.12 10.70
CA GLU A 885 27.12 -13.73 10.08
C GLU A 885 26.96 -13.55 8.56
N ARG A 886 26.26 -14.48 7.91
CA ARG A 886 25.94 -14.35 6.49
C ARG A 886 25.09 -13.12 6.23
N TYR A 887 24.04 -12.88 7.04
CA TYR A 887 23.23 -11.67 6.93
C TYR A 887 24.09 -10.42 7.09
N TRP A 888 24.93 -10.35 8.12
CA TRP A 888 25.82 -9.22 8.36
C TRP A 888 26.75 -8.94 7.18
N LYS A 889 27.35 -9.99 6.60
CA LYS A 889 28.18 -9.86 5.40
C LYS A 889 27.39 -9.28 4.22
N GLU A 890 26.22 -9.84 3.94
CA GLU A 890 25.35 -9.38 2.85
C GLU A 890 24.85 -7.93 3.07
N PHE A 891 24.56 -7.58 4.33
CA PHE A 891 24.21 -6.23 4.77
C PHE A 891 25.36 -5.24 4.55
N VAL A 892 26.59 -5.58 4.98
CA VAL A 892 27.77 -4.72 4.79
C VAL A 892 28.05 -4.54 3.30
N ASP A 893 27.94 -5.60 2.50
CA ASP A 893 28.10 -5.51 1.04
C ASP A 893 27.05 -4.58 0.40
N ARG A 894 25.81 -4.57 0.90
CA ARG A 894 24.76 -3.64 0.47
C ARG A 894 25.08 -2.20 0.90
N ARG A 895 25.39 -1.99 2.17
CA ARG A 895 25.70 -0.68 2.79
C ARG A 895 26.88 0.00 2.11
N ASP A 896 27.94 -0.75 1.86
CA ASP A 896 29.21 -0.26 1.31
C ASP A 896 29.19 -0.22 -0.23
N GLY A 897 28.05 -0.56 -0.86
CA GLY A 897 27.89 -0.52 -2.31
C GLY A 897 28.65 -1.61 -3.08
N ARG A 898 29.11 -2.67 -2.40
CA ARG A 898 29.77 -3.83 -3.01
C ARG A 898 28.80 -4.82 -3.66
N ARG A 899 27.51 -4.73 -3.32
CA ARG A 899 26.41 -5.50 -3.92
C ARG A 899 25.38 -4.55 -4.53
N GLU A 900 25.02 -4.80 -5.78
CA GLU A 900 23.88 -4.13 -6.41
C GLU A 900 22.57 -4.59 -5.77
N TRP A 901 21.66 -3.65 -5.55
CA TRP A 901 20.34 -3.91 -5.01
C TRP A 901 19.36 -2.86 -5.55
N LYS A 902 18.10 -3.28 -5.72
CA LYS A 902 17.00 -2.43 -6.18
C LYS A 902 16.19 -1.90 -5.01
N ASP A 903 15.73 -2.82 -4.17
CA ASP A 903 14.88 -2.57 -3.01
C ASP A 903 15.21 -3.55 -1.87
N TYR A 904 14.76 -3.21 -0.66
CA TYR A 904 14.69 -4.12 0.49
C TYR A 904 13.47 -3.75 1.36
N THR A 905 13.08 -4.65 2.25
CA THR A 905 12.01 -4.41 3.22
C THR A 905 12.61 -4.03 4.58
N PRO A 906 12.19 -2.92 5.20
CA PRO A 906 12.59 -2.56 6.57
C PRO A 906 12.14 -3.52 7.66
N TYR A 907 11.42 -4.62 7.37
CA TYR A 907 11.27 -5.74 8.32
C TYR A 907 12.61 -6.21 8.87
N GLU A 908 13.72 -6.00 8.13
CA GLU A 908 15.08 -6.22 8.61
C GLU A 908 15.44 -5.47 9.91
N LEU A 909 14.69 -4.45 10.33
CA LEU A 909 14.88 -3.76 11.62
C LEU A 909 14.81 -4.72 12.82
N ARG A 910 14.10 -5.84 12.71
CA ARG A 910 14.08 -6.89 13.76
C ARG A 910 15.43 -7.60 13.97
N THR A 911 16.36 -7.48 13.02
CA THR A 911 17.73 -7.99 13.18
C THR A 911 18.50 -7.21 14.24
N ILE A 912 18.13 -5.96 14.53
CA ILE A 912 18.74 -5.14 15.57
C ILE A 912 18.58 -5.81 16.94
N GLY A 913 17.36 -6.24 17.31
CA GLY A 913 17.12 -6.98 18.54
C GLY A 913 17.88 -8.31 18.59
N SER A 914 17.98 -9.00 17.44
CA SER A 914 18.76 -10.24 17.32
C SER A 914 20.26 -10.01 17.56
N PHE A 915 20.83 -8.94 17.00
CA PHE A 915 22.23 -8.58 17.23
C PHE A 915 22.50 -8.25 18.70
N VAL A 916 21.60 -7.55 19.37
CA VAL A 916 21.73 -7.28 20.81
C VAL A 916 21.76 -8.57 21.62
N ARG A 917 20.86 -9.52 21.31
CA ARG A 917 20.77 -10.84 21.96
C ARG A 917 22.00 -11.72 21.70
N LEU A 918 22.59 -11.62 20.50
CA LEU A 918 23.86 -12.26 20.15
C LEU A 918 25.09 -11.56 20.75
N GLY A 919 24.93 -10.38 21.36
CA GLY A 919 26.04 -9.59 21.92
C GLY A 919 26.79 -8.74 20.90
N TRP A 920 26.26 -8.59 19.69
CA TRP A 920 26.83 -7.80 18.59
C TRP A 920 26.40 -6.33 18.67
N ARG A 921 26.69 -5.69 19.81
CA ARG A 921 26.27 -4.32 20.13
C ARG A 921 26.63 -3.31 19.04
N GLU A 922 27.89 -3.26 18.62
CA GLU A 922 28.34 -2.29 17.63
C GLU A 922 27.66 -2.50 16.27
N ARG A 923 27.49 -3.77 15.85
CA ARG A 923 26.78 -4.12 14.61
C ARG A 923 25.31 -3.68 14.63
N ALA A 924 24.66 -3.72 15.80
CA ALA A 924 23.30 -3.22 15.97
C ALA A 924 23.20 -1.70 15.71
N HIS A 925 24.15 -0.91 16.22
CA HIS A 925 24.17 0.54 15.98
C HIS A 925 24.56 0.87 14.53
N GLU A 926 25.52 0.16 13.94
CA GLU A 926 25.88 0.33 12.52
C GLU A 926 24.69 0.02 11.58
N ALA A 927 23.89 -0.98 11.91
CA ALA A 927 22.68 -1.32 11.17
C ALA A 927 21.57 -0.27 11.35
N LEU A 928 21.32 0.20 12.59
CA LEU A 928 20.38 1.29 12.86
C LEU A 928 20.72 2.57 12.08
N GLU A 929 21.99 2.98 12.07
CA GLU A 929 22.44 4.14 11.31
C GLU A 929 22.20 4.02 9.81
N PHE A 930 22.31 2.81 9.26
CA PHE A 930 21.97 2.55 7.86
C PHE A 930 20.46 2.73 7.64
N PHE A 931 19.62 2.05 8.42
CA PHE A 931 18.17 2.09 8.24
C PHE A 931 17.58 3.50 8.45
N PHE A 932 18.13 4.31 9.37
CA PHE A 932 17.68 5.70 9.56
C PHE A 932 17.90 6.59 8.34
N LYS A 933 18.83 6.27 7.43
CA LYS A 933 19.04 7.03 6.19
C LYS A 933 17.91 6.82 5.18
N ASP A 934 17.16 5.74 5.35
CA ASP A 934 16.07 5.33 4.46
C ASP A 934 14.69 5.73 4.99
N GLN A 935 14.62 6.49 6.08
CA GLN A 935 13.37 7.14 6.50
C GLN A 935 12.95 8.18 5.45
N GLN A 936 11.68 8.17 5.03
CA GLN A 936 11.18 9.03 3.94
C GLN A 936 9.88 9.76 4.33
N PRO A 937 9.88 11.11 4.33
CA PRO A 937 11.06 11.97 4.52
C PRO A 937 11.70 11.69 5.88
N ARG A 938 13.02 11.83 5.98
CA ARG A 938 13.76 11.51 7.22
C ARG A 938 13.25 12.26 8.45
N ALA A 939 12.78 13.48 8.27
CA ALA A 939 12.29 14.32 9.37
C ALA A 939 10.94 13.87 9.97
N TRP A 940 10.30 12.84 9.39
CA TRP A 940 9.06 12.25 9.89
C TRP A 940 9.26 10.89 10.59
N ASN A 941 10.51 10.48 10.82
CA ASN A 941 10.88 9.29 11.61
C ASN A 941 10.13 8.00 11.22
N GLN A 942 9.93 7.75 9.93
CA GLN A 942 9.06 6.67 9.46
C GLN A 942 9.68 5.85 8.35
N TRP A 943 9.21 4.61 8.21
CA TRP A 943 9.56 3.73 7.09
C TRP A 943 8.32 3.26 6.34
N ALA A 944 8.52 3.05 5.04
CA ALA A 944 7.58 2.30 4.22
C ALA A 944 7.79 0.79 4.39
N GLU A 945 6.88 -0.02 3.88
CA GLU A 945 7.07 -1.47 3.78
C GLU A 945 8.26 -1.85 2.89
N VAL A 946 8.47 -1.09 1.81
CA VAL A 946 9.54 -1.31 0.83
C VAL A 946 10.32 -0.03 0.60
N VAL A 947 11.64 -0.12 0.71
CA VAL A 947 12.58 0.96 0.41
C VAL A 947 13.32 0.66 -0.88
N SER A 948 13.49 1.68 -1.71
CA SER A 948 14.22 1.60 -2.99
C SER A 948 15.52 2.36 -2.93
N ARG A 949 16.57 1.83 -3.59
CA ARG A 949 17.84 2.54 -3.83
C ARG A 949 17.65 3.81 -4.67
N THR A 950 16.55 3.90 -5.43
CA THR A 950 16.21 5.06 -6.25
C THR A 950 14.91 5.71 -5.72
N PRO A 951 14.95 6.43 -4.59
CA PRO A 951 13.75 6.86 -3.86
C PRO A 951 12.84 7.83 -4.63
N ARG A 952 13.28 8.43 -5.74
CA ARG A 952 12.42 9.28 -6.59
C ARG A 952 11.87 8.59 -7.82
N LYS A 953 12.31 7.38 -8.15
CA LYS A 953 11.74 6.59 -9.24
C LYS A 953 10.42 5.97 -8.74
N PRO A 954 9.28 6.15 -9.43
CA PRO A 954 7.99 5.62 -8.99
C PRO A 954 8.01 4.10 -8.76
N PHE A 955 7.53 3.66 -7.61
CA PHE A 955 7.40 2.25 -7.23
C PHE A 955 6.32 2.04 -6.16
N PHE A 956 5.92 0.78 -5.96
CA PHE A 956 5.02 0.40 -4.88
C PHE A 956 5.81 0.38 -3.56
N VAL A 957 5.36 1.14 -2.56
CA VAL A 957 6.04 1.25 -1.25
C VAL A 957 5.25 0.56 -0.13
N GLY A 958 3.99 0.18 -0.38
CA GLY A 958 3.08 -0.37 0.62
C GLY A 958 2.28 0.73 1.32
N ASP A 959 2.37 0.77 2.64
CA ASP A 959 1.89 1.88 3.49
C ASP A 959 3.08 2.71 4.00
N LEU A 960 2.81 3.97 4.33
CA LEU A 960 3.79 4.90 4.89
C LEU A 960 3.09 5.84 5.89
N PRO A 961 3.40 5.74 7.20
CA PRO A 961 4.21 4.71 7.84
C PRO A 961 3.59 3.31 7.70
N HIS A 962 4.41 2.26 7.81
CA HIS A 962 3.95 0.87 7.94
C HIS A 962 4.05 0.41 9.40
N ALA A 963 2.93 0.31 10.11
CA ALA A 963 2.91 0.10 11.57
C ALA A 963 3.53 -1.23 12.03
N TRP A 964 3.56 -2.28 11.21
CA TRP A 964 4.34 -3.49 11.55
C TRP A 964 5.85 -3.21 11.53
N VAL A 965 6.34 -2.43 10.56
CA VAL A 965 7.75 -2.01 10.53
C VAL A 965 8.06 -1.12 11.74
N GLU A 966 7.15 -0.21 12.09
CA GLU A 966 7.29 0.61 13.29
C GLU A 966 7.33 -0.25 14.56
N SER A 967 6.53 -1.33 14.63
CA SER A 967 6.60 -2.27 15.75
C SER A 967 7.93 -3.04 15.79
N ASP A 968 8.46 -3.49 14.64
CA ASP A 968 9.78 -4.15 14.57
C ASP A 968 10.87 -3.22 15.10
N TYR A 969 10.81 -1.95 14.74
CA TYR A 969 11.69 -0.91 15.26
C TYR A 969 11.52 -0.71 16.76
N VAL A 970 10.29 -0.46 17.24
CA VAL A 970 10.01 -0.18 18.66
C VAL A 970 10.52 -1.34 19.53
N ARG A 971 10.18 -2.58 19.17
CA ARG A 971 10.60 -3.77 19.93
C ARG A 971 12.12 -3.92 19.96
N SER A 972 12.78 -3.75 18.82
CA SER A 972 14.22 -3.85 18.71
C SER A 972 14.97 -2.71 19.42
N ALA A 973 14.43 -1.50 19.36
CA ALA A 973 14.97 -0.35 20.07
C ALA A 973 14.82 -0.53 21.59
N LEU A 974 13.70 -1.09 22.06
CA LEU A 974 13.50 -1.43 23.47
C LEU A 974 14.45 -2.53 23.95
N ASP A 975 14.80 -3.50 23.09
CA ASP A 975 15.79 -4.54 23.40
C ASP A 975 17.19 -3.96 23.66
N LEU A 976 17.50 -2.73 23.18
CA LEU A 976 18.74 -2.03 23.57
C LEU A 976 18.81 -1.78 25.09
N PHE A 977 17.66 -1.50 25.70
CA PHE A 977 17.52 -1.11 27.10
C PHE A 977 17.22 -2.30 28.00
N ALA A 978 16.28 -3.17 27.62
CA ALA A 978 15.99 -4.39 28.37
C ALA A 978 15.22 -5.43 27.55
N TYR A 979 15.51 -6.71 27.78
CA TYR A 979 14.76 -7.83 27.20
C TYR A 979 14.76 -9.08 28.10
N THR A 980 13.77 -9.95 27.93
CA THR A 980 13.68 -11.24 28.63
C THR A 980 14.46 -12.33 27.91
N ARG A 981 15.10 -13.22 28.69
CA ARG A 981 15.84 -14.38 28.20
C ARG A 981 15.22 -15.66 28.78
N ASP A 982 14.57 -16.43 27.91
CA ASP A 982 13.78 -17.61 28.30
C ASP A 982 14.60 -18.74 28.94
N ILE A 983 15.80 -19.03 28.40
CA ILE A 983 16.58 -20.22 28.78
C ILE A 983 16.96 -20.26 30.27
N ASP A 984 17.12 -19.09 30.89
CA ASP A 984 17.46 -18.93 32.30
C ASP A 984 16.50 -18.02 33.06
N GLN A 985 15.38 -17.63 32.44
CA GLN A 985 14.34 -16.74 33.01
C GLN A 985 14.89 -15.40 33.52
N ALA A 986 15.88 -14.82 32.82
CA ALA A 986 16.52 -13.57 33.22
C ALA A 986 15.90 -12.33 32.54
N LEU A 987 16.07 -11.16 33.18
CA LEU A 987 15.86 -9.85 32.54
C LEU A 987 17.24 -9.24 32.25
N VAL A 988 17.61 -9.20 30.97
CA VAL A 988 18.88 -8.59 30.53
C VAL A 988 18.66 -7.08 30.38
N ILE A 989 19.53 -6.27 30.97
CA ILE A 989 19.45 -4.81 30.95
C ILE A 989 20.69 -4.17 30.32
N ALA A 990 20.49 -3.03 29.67
CA ALA A 990 21.49 -2.19 29.01
C ALA A 990 22.42 -2.90 28.01
N ALA A 991 22.02 -4.07 27.50
CA ALA A 991 22.88 -4.87 26.64
C ALA A 991 23.22 -4.19 25.30
N GLY A 992 22.30 -3.38 24.76
CA GLY A 992 22.50 -2.63 23.52
C GLY A 992 22.97 -1.19 23.72
N ILE A 993 23.22 -0.73 24.95
CA ILE A 993 23.68 0.64 25.20
C ILE A 993 25.18 0.75 24.86
N PRO A 994 25.59 1.59 23.89
CA PRO A 994 26.99 1.73 23.51
C PRO A 994 27.74 2.54 24.57
N ALA A 995 29.03 2.23 24.79
CA ALA A 995 29.83 2.86 25.84
C ALA A 995 29.85 4.40 25.75
N GLY A 996 29.80 4.95 24.53
CA GLY A 996 29.74 6.40 24.30
C GLY A 996 28.48 7.04 24.90
N TRP A 997 27.37 6.32 25.02
CA TRP A 997 26.13 6.85 25.61
C TRP A 997 26.19 6.98 27.13
N LEU A 998 27.18 6.37 27.77
CA LEU A 998 27.34 6.43 29.22
C LEU A 998 28.10 7.69 29.68
N GLN A 999 28.62 8.51 28.75
CA GLN A 999 29.29 9.77 29.07
C GLN A 999 28.28 10.86 29.49
N GLY A 1000 28.74 11.88 30.23
CA GLY A 1000 27.90 12.97 30.70
C GLY A 1000 26.80 12.50 31.66
N ASP A 1001 25.54 12.80 31.34
CA ASP A 1001 24.38 12.37 32.14
C ASP A 1001 24.07 10.87 31.99
N GLY A 1002 24.67 10.20 31.00
CA GLY A 1002 24.48 8.79 30.72
C GLY A 1002 23.09 8.47 30.17
N VAL A 1003 22.61 7.27 30.48
CA VAL A 1003 21.29 6.77 30.10
C VAL A 1003 20.42 6.62 31.34
N SER A 1004 19.15 7.00 31.25
CA SER A 1004 18.15 6.66 32.25
C SER A 1004 16.88 6.12 31.62
N VAL A 1005 16.34 5.09 32.26
CA VAL A 1005 15.07 4.44 31.93
C VAL A 1005 14.14 4.62 33.12
N ASP A 1006 12.90 5.01 32.86
CA ASP A 1006 11.85 5.17 33.86
C ASP A 1006 10.53 4.66 33.28
N GLY A 1007 9.88 3.74 34.01
CA GLY A 1007 8.58 3.19 33.66
C GLY A 1007 8.55 2.12 32.56
N LEU A 1008 9.70 1.63 32.05
CA LEU A 1008 9.72 0.62 30.99
C LEU A 1008 9.04 -0.67 31.47
N ARG A 1009 7.98 -1.10 30.78
CA ARG A 1009 7.17 -2.24 31.22
C ARG A 1009 7.83 -3.55 30.83
N THR A 1010 7.86 -4.49 31.78
CA THR A 1010 8.34 -5.86 31.60
C THR A 1010 7.33 -6.84 32.22
N PRO A 1011 7.41 -8.15 31.91
CA PRO A 1011 6.59 -9.17 32.57
C PRO A 1011 6.74 -9.20 34.11
N TYR A 1012 7.79 -8.57 34.63
CA TYR A 1012 8.13 -8.53 36.05
C TYR A 1012 7.83 -7.19 36.73
N GLY A 1013 7.22 -6.23 36.02
CA GLY A 1013 6.90 -4.90 36.55
C GLY A 1013 7.57 -3.75 35.79
N ALA A 1014 7.57 -2.56 36.39
CA ALA A 1014 8.12 -1.35 35.78
C ALA A 1014 9.61 -1.20 36.09
N LEU A 1015 10.45 -1.31 35.07
CA LEU A 1015 11.89 -1.16 35.16
C LEU A 1015 12.27 0.33 35.18
N GLY A 1016 13.10 0.70 36.15
CA GLY A 1016 13.78 1.98 36.20
C GLY A 1016 15.26 1.81 36.52
N TYR A 1017 16.14 2.46 35.77
CA TYR A 1017 17.57 2.52 36.10
C TYR A 1017 18.25 3.77 35.55
N ARG A 1018 19.37 4.15 36.15
CA ARG A 1018 20.31 5.15 35.63
C ARG A 1018 21.69 4.53 35.47
N PHE A 1019 22.27 4.67 34.29
CA PHE A 1019 23.59 4.12 33.97
C PHE A 1019 24.49 5.19 33.38
N LYS A 1020 25.60 5.49 34.05
CA LYS A 1020 26.58 6.48 33.58
C LYS A 1020 28.01 6.09 33.92
N ARG A 1021 28.95 6.71 33.21
CA ARG A 1021 30.40 6.63 33.42
C ARG A 1021 30.89 7.93 34.07
N GLU A 1022 31.63 7.78 35.15
CA GLU A 1022 32.29 8.86 35.90
C GLU A 1022 33.80 8.59 35.90
N GLY A 1023 34.53 9.17 34.96
CA GLY A 1023 35.97 8.93 34.79
C GLY A 1023 36.29 7.47 34.46
N ARG A 1024 36.99 6.78 35.38
CA ARG A 1024 37.37 5.35 35.28
C ARG A 1024 36.40 4.41 36.00
N GLN A 1025 35.25 4.92 36.43
CA GLN A 1025 34.20 4.11 37.06
C GLN A 1025 32.92 4.21 36.25
N ALA A 1026 32.13 3.15 36.24
CA ALA A 1026 30.74 3.16 35.78
C ALA A 1026 29.82 2.85 36.95
N LYS A 1027 28.70 3.59 37.03
CA LYS A 1027 27.70 3.47 38.08
C LYS A 1027 26.34 3.17 37.47
N LEU A 1028 25.74 2.07 37.90
CA LEU A 1028 24.36 1.68 37.58
C LEU A 1028 23.52 1.71 38.85
N GLU A 1029 22.46 2.51 38.85
CA GLU A 1029 21.48 2.61 39.93
C GLU A 1029 20.16 2.03 39.42
N ILE A 1030 19.66 0.98 40.06
CA ILE A 1030 18.41 0.30 39.69
C ILE A 1030 17.35 0.64 40.73
N ALA A 1031 16.22 1.15 40.26
CA ALA A 1031 15.09 1.53 41.10
C ALA A 1031 14.34 0.29 41.64
N ALA A 1032 13.52 0.50 42.68
CA ALA A 1032 12.46 -0.44 43.02
C ALA A 1032 11.34 -0.35 41.96
N GLY A 1033 10.64 -1.45 41.68
CA GLY A 1033 9.52 -1.43 40.72
C GLY A 1033 9.30 -2.73 39.95
N ILE A 1034 10.29 -3.62 39.97
CA ILE A 1034 10.19 -4.97 39.43
C ILE A 1034 10.27 -6.02 40.53
N GLU A 1035 9.62 -7.16 40.30
CA GLU A 1035 9.95 -8.42 40.95
C GLU A 1035 11.22 -8.97 40.28
N VAL A 1036 12.20 -9.40 41.07
CA VAL A 1036 13.44 -9.94 40.47
C VAL A 1036 13.12 -11.29 39.82
N PRO A 1037 13.43 -11.48 38.53
CA PRO A 1037 13.21 -12.76 37.85
C PRO A 1037 13.97 -13.89 38.54
N PRO A 1038 13.55 -15.17 38.41
CA PRO A 1038 14.33 -16.32 38.88
C PRO A 1038 15.75 -16.34 38.28
N GLY A 1039 15.85 -15.86 37.03
CA GLY A 1039 17.08 -15.63 36.29
C GLY A 1039 17.94 -14.45 36.76
N GLY A 1040 17.46 -13.65 37.72
CA GLY A 1040 18.05 -12.39 38.12
C GLY A 1040 17.96 -11.31 37.03
N LEU A 1041 18.43 -10.11 37.38
CA LEU A 1041 18.75 -9.07 36.41
C LEU A 1041 20.17 -9.29 35.91
N VAL A 1042 20.37 -9.22 34.60
CA VAL A 1042 21.67 -9.46 33.97
C VAL A 1042 22.16 -8.20 33.29
N LEU A 1043 23.29 -7.67 33.74
CA LEU A 1043 24.01 -6.60 33.05
C LEU A 1043 25.13 -7.22 32.20
N ARG A 1044 25.19 -6.85 30.92
CA ARG A 1044 26.32 -7.18 30.04
C ARG A 1044 27.38 -6.09 30.08
N TRP A 1045 28.65 -6.48 30.12
CA TRP A 1045 29.77 -5.53 30.12
C TRP A 1045 29.71 -4.63 28.86
N PRO A 1046 29.64 -3.29 29.01
CA PRO A 1046 29.46 -2.39 27.87
C PRO A 1046 30.77 -1.84 27.30
N PHE A 1047 31.90 -2.03 28.00
CA PHE A 1047 33.20 -1.46 27.63
C PHE A 1047 34.10 -2.46 26.90
N ALA A 1048 35.14 -1.96 26.26
CA ALA A 1048 36.22 -2.80 25.74
C ALA A 1048 36.99 -3.46 26.90
N GLY A 1049 37.62 -4.60 26.62
CA GLY A 1049 38.39 -5.35 27.62
C GLY A 1049 37.54 -6.09 28.65
N ALA A 1050 38.22 -6.62 29.67
CA ALA A 1050 37.56 -7.37 30.74
C ALA A 1050 36.96 -6.43 31.82
N PRO A 1051 35.89 -6.84 32.51
CA PRO A 1051 35.36 -6.10 33.65
C PRO A 1051 36.38 -5.95 34.77
N GLY A 1052 36.51 -4.74 35.31
CA GLY A 1052 37.33 -4.48 36.49
C GLY A 1052 36.61 -4.82 37.79
N ASN A 1053 37.22 -4.42 38.92
CA ASN A 1053 36.63 -4.64 40.25
C ASN A 1053 35.19 -4.09 40.32
N THR A 1054 34.26 -4.93 40.75
CA THR A 1054 32.82 -4.63 40.72
C THR A 1054 32.19 -4.90 42.07
N VAL A 1055 31.38 -3.94 42.52
CA VAL A 1055 30.72 -3.94 43.82
C VAL A 1055 29.22 -3.72 43.61
N VAL A 1056 28.39 -4.58 44.20
CA VAL A 1056 26.93 -4.44 44.24
C VAL A 1056 26.52 -4.22 45.69
N ASP A 1057 25.94 -3.05 45.99
CA ASP A 1057 25.55 -2.62 47.34
C ASP A 1057 26.66 -2.79 48.40
N GLY A 1058 27.88 -2.38 48.06
CA GLY A 1058 29.04 -2.48 48.93
C GLY A 1058 29.69 -3.86 49.01
N ARG A 1059 29.16 -4.90 48.33
CA ARG A 1059 29.75 -6.25 48.32
C ARG A 1059 30.42 -6.56 46.99
N PRO A 1060 31.65 -7.12 46.98
CA PRO A 1060 32.31 -7.57 45.76
C PRO A 1060 31.45 -8.59 44.99
N ARG A 1061 31.44 -8.46 43.66
CA ARG A 1061 30.77 -9.38 42.73
C ARG A 1061 31.68 -9.74 41.56
N THR A 1062 31.51 -10.95 41.06
CA THR A 1062 32.26 -11.50 39.92
C THR A 1062 31.41 -11.46 38.67
N TRP A 1063 32.07 -11.31 37.52
CA TRP A 1063 31.47 -11.42 36.20
C TRP A 1063 31.67 -12.83 35.66
N GLU A 1064 30.65 -13.40 35.05
CA GLU A 1064 30.71 -14.70 34.39
C GLU A 1064 30.45 -14.50 32.90
N LYS A 1065 31.44 -14.85 32.06
CA LYS A 1065 31.35 -14.66 30.58
C LYS A 1065 30.93 -13.24 30.16
N GLY A 1066 31.35 -12.22 30.94
CA GLY A 1066 31.01 -10.82 30.67
C GLY A 1066 29.60 -10.41 31.13
N GLU A 1067 28.92 -11.23 31.93
CA GLU A 1067 27.62 -10.96 32.53
C GLU A 1067 27.72 -10.80 34.06
N LEU A 1068 27.01 -9.83 34.61
CA LEU A 1068 26.87 -9.60 36.04
C LEU A 1068 25.40 -9.84 36.44
N ARG A 1069 25.20 -10.73 37.41
CA ARG A 1069 23.87 -11.06 37.93
C ARG A 1069 23.54 -10.23 39.18
N ILE A 1070 22.34 -9.65 39.18
CA ILE A 1070 21.81 -8.81 40.26
C ILE A 1070 20.53 -9.48 40.78
N GLU A 1071 20.54 -9.85 42.05
CA GLU A 1071 19.54 -10.73 42.67
C GLU A 1071 18.52 -9.98 43.54
N ARG A 1072 18.66 -8.65 43.67
CA ARG A 1072 17.77 -7.80 44.45
C ARG A 1072 17.67 -6.41 43.85
N VAL A 1073 16.53 -5.76 44.06
CA VAL A 1073 16.29 -4.35 43.75
C VAL A 1073 15.64 -3.65 44.97
N PRO A 1074 15.86 -2.33 45.19
CA PRO A 1074 16.79 -1.47 44.45
C PRO A 1074 18.24 -1.90 44.66
N ALA A 1075 19.12 -1.55 43.72
CA ALA A 1075 20.53 -1.91 43.77
C ALA A 1075 21.42 -0.80 43.22
N THR A 1076 22.62 -0.64 43.79
CA THR A 1076 23.68 0.21 43.26
C THR A 1076 24.89 -0.64 42.88
N VAL A 1077 25.29 -0.56 41.62
CA VAL A 1077 26.45 -1.25 41.06
C VAL A 1077 27.53 -0.23 40.72
N SER A 1078 28.74 -0.45 41.22
CA SER A 1078 29.94 0.33 40.88
C SER A 1078 30.97 -0.59 40.24
N MET A 1079 31.47 -0.22 39.07
CA MET A 1079 32.38 -1.02 38.24
C MET A 1079 33.61 -0.20 37.88
N ALA A 1080 34.80 -0.76 38.10
CA ALA A 1080 36.04 -0.17 37.60
C ALA A 1080 36.24 -0.49 36.11
N ILE A 1081 36.72 0.49 35.34
CA ILE A 1081 37.07 0.35 33.92
C ILE A 1081 38.60 0.37 33.80
N ASP A 1082 39.19 -0.80 33.55
CA ASP A 1082 40.64 -0.99 33.75
C ASP A 1082 41.52 -0.65 32.53
N GLN A 1083 40.96 -0.38 31.34
CA GLN A 1083 41.73 0.00 30.14
C GLN A 1083 40.99 1.00 29.24
N GLU A 1084 41.75 1.89 28.58
CA GLU A 1084 41.34 2.71 27.42
C GLU A 1084 41.78 2.03 26.12
#